data_AF-A0A1Q6SKV6-F1
#
_entry.id   AF-A0A1Q6SKV6-F1
#
_cell.length_a   1.000
_cell.length_b   1.000
_cell.length_c   1.000
_cell.angle_alpha   90.00
_cell.angle_beta   90.00
_cell.angle_gamma   90.00
#
_symmetry.space_group_name_H-M   'P 1'
#
loop_
_entity.id
_entity.type
_entity.pdbx_description
1 polymer ?
#
loop_
_entity_poly.entity_id
_entity_poly.type
_entity_poly.pdbx_seq_one_letter_code
_entity_poly.pdbx_strand_id
1 'polypeptide(L)'
;MKKTGKTKKLIALFAALALTLTALTSCSAVSDAFDFLYDALTNGGVRVLGDFNDLTYEKPDFDAIDNDIDELKSALADGKKTKSYYIDRLSEIIGKYYYDALTMENLAFLRYCNDITDASLREEYYTLISESEKTAAKLEELYSVCAASEYKADFEEQCFGKGFLDSYSGDIIEYPPEYTALRGKEAALMSEYSAAMSELTVEYDGKTYTSADISAVEDEELYNRLVSAYYTKFNPTLAEIYVKLVGVRNEIAVMLGYGSCTDYSFDSYSREYSGDDLKAYFSGIKEHIVPLYRKISDDITSGGPSPFPYASPDRVKSLGKELAGKMSPKLGRIFGSMEKKHLVTVGSSDKMYYGSFQIYLNSCDSPYIFVNGEGSEYDVLTLMHEFGHFTSAYYNHGSTGSNDEAEVASSALELLTLKYADGVFDSETAASIGKSGILSIISSLVECAAYSEFENLVYSDKALTAEKCNGYFRQVAEEYGISGGDGGYLFVNNYQRGYEMAEHEGISLGVSISTGEIHFPKQDIKNGDYFFYPFQFPLADGQVLRWINQTPLCQINRKLWFFYGTEPLSYELNAAEMLSGQALVVTDRIWAKRAWQMAKYPNALFFSEAPFLETETGMELIRRSDCTQDVCWMVLDTAEELAEPWLTNGWKIVDEMPDFLHVEGDTSILCVLKYDLKPFENPVGVAFEKEGCECEREAYQEYSIQLTCDKICDAASEDVFLQIDFQADQAELYLDGEKIADQYYIGDAWEVGLKR
;
A
#
# COMPACT_ATOMS: atom_id res chain seq x y z
N MET A 1 12.24 -28.48 -53.55
CA MET A 1 11.32 -29.62 -53.23
C MET A 1 11.92 -30.99 -53.63
N LYS A 2 12.70 -31.62 -52.74
CA LYS A 2 13.07 -33.07 -52.81
C LYS A 2 13.53 -33.66 -51.45
N LYS A 3 13.39 -32.92 -50.33
CA LYS A 3 13.81 -33.34 -48.97
C LYS A 3 12.69 -34.02 -48.14
N THR A 4 11.43 -33.99 -48.58
CA THR A 4 10.25 -34.43 -47.79
C THR A 4 10.12 -35.96 -47.61
N GLY A 5 10.84 -36.77 -48.39
CA GLY A 5 10.78 -38.24 -48.29
C GLY A 5 11.63 -38.86 -47.17
N LYS A 6 12.71 -38.18 -46.75
CA LYS A 6 13.58 -38.66 -45.65
C LYS A 6 12.97 -38.36 -44.28
N THR A 7 12.31 -37.20 -44.14
CA THR A 7 11.66 -36.76 -42.90
C THR A 7 10.52 -37.69 -42.49
N LYS A 8 9.68 -38.13 -43.43
CA LYS A 8 8.57 -39.08 -43.14
C LYS A 8 9.05 -40.46 -42.67
N LYS A 9 10.20 -40.94 -43.15
CA LYS A 9 10.79 -42.21 -42.68
C LYS A 9 11.42 -42.08 -41.30
N LEU A 10 12.00 -40.93 -40.97
CA LEU A 10 12.53 -40.64 -39.63
C LEU A 10 11.39 -40.54 -38.60
N ILE A 11 10.29 -39.88 -38.96
CA ILE A 11 9.07 -39.74 -38.13
C ILE A 11 8.45 -41.11 -37.83
N ALA A 12 8.35 -42.00 -38.83
CA ALA A 12 7.84 -43.36 -38.63
C ALA A 12 8.76 -44.20 -37.72
N LEU A 13 10.08 -43.99 -37.81
CA LEU A 13 11.06 -44.68 -36.96
C LEU A 13 11.00 -44.21 -35.51
N PHE A 14 10.83 -42.90 -35.27
CA PHE A 14 10.67 -42.31 -33.93
C PHE A 14 9.32 -42.68 -33.29
N ALA A 15 8.23 -42.70 -34.06
CA ALA A 15 6.93 -43.17 -33.58
C ALA A 15 6.97 -44.66 -33.18
N ALA A 16 7.67 -45.50 -33.96
CA ALA A 16 7.88 -46.90 -33.62
C ALA A 16 8.76 -47.07 -32.37
N LEU A 17 9.79 -46.23 -32.19
CA LEU A 17 10.66 -46.24 -31.02
C LEU A 17 9.92 -45.82 -29.74
N ALA A 18 9.08 -44.78 -29.84
CA ALA A 18 8.22 -44.30 -28.75
C ALA A 18 7.17 -45.35 -28.36
N LEU A 19 6.56 -46.03 -29.34
CA LEU A 19 5.67 -47.17 -29.09
C LEU A 19 6.38 -48.35 -28.43
N THR A 20 7.65 -48.62 -28.74
CA THR A 20 8.41 -49.67 -28.02
C THR A 20 8.83 -49.26 -26.60
N LEU A 21 8.99 -47.95 -26.33
CA LEU A 21 9.28 -47.42 -24.99
C LEU A 21 8.04 -47.42 -24.07
N THR A 22 6.82 -47.39 -24.63
CA THR A 22 5.56 -47.48 -23.86
C THR A 22 5.36 -48.80 -23.11
N ALA A 23 6.18 -49.82 -23.38
CA ALA A 23 6.12 -51.11 -22.70
C ALA A 23 6.94 -51.18 -21.39
N LEU A 24 7.68 -50.12 -21.01
CA LEU A 24 8.71 -50.20 -19.96
C LEU A 24 8.69 -49.10 -18.87
N THR A 25 7.80 -48.10 -18.90
CA THR A 25 7.79 -47.02 -17.87
C THR A 25 6.38 -46.56 -17.45
N SER A 26 6.30 -46.00 -16.24
CA SER A 26 5.07 -45.53 -15.56
C SER A 26 4.34 -44.40 -16.31
N CYS A 27 3.00 -44.36 -16.18
CA CYS A 27 2.08 -43.52 -16.94
C CYS A 27 2.39 -42.01 -17.02
N SER A 28 3.15 -41.42 -16.07
CA SER A 28 3.48 -39.99 -16.10
C SER A 28 4.43 -39.62 -17.25
N ALA A 29 5.49 -40.40 -17.47
CA ALA A 29 6.46 -40.15 -18.55
C ALA A 29 5.85 -40.30 -19.95
N VAL A 30 4.78 -41.11 -20.06
CA VAL A 30 4.04 -41.32 -21.32
C VAL A 30 3.15 -40.13 -21.63
N SER A 31 2.50 -39.54 -20.62
CA SER A 31 1.72 -38.30 -20.77
C SER A 31 2.61 -37.14 -21.20
N ASP A 32 3.76 -36.97 -20.54
CA ASP A 32 4.71 -35.91 -20.84
C ASP A 32 5.30 -36.04 -22.25
N ALA A 33 5.59 -37.27 -22.69
CA ALA A 33 6.07 -37.54 -24.05
C ALA A 33 4.99 -37.30 -25.11
N PHE A 34 3.73 -37.59 -24.81
CA PHE A 34 2.61 -37.37 -25.73
C PHE A 34 2.29 -35.88 -25.88
N ASP A 35 2.27 -35.14 -24.77
CA ASP A 35 2.13 -33.68 -24.75
C ASP A 35 3.30 -33.01 -25.48
N PHE A 36 4.52 -33.48 -25.26
CA PHE A 36 5.72 -33.03 -26.00
C PHE A 36 5.57 -33.24 -27.50
N LEU A 37 5.11 -34.42 -27.92
CA LEU A 37 4.88 -34.71 -29.34
C LEU A 37 3.75 -33.86 -29.91
N TYR A 38 2.68 -33.66 -29.14
CA TYR A 38 1.52 -32.89 -29.55
C TYR A 38 1.86 -31.40 -29.73
N ASP A 39 2.50 -30.76 -28.73
CA ASP A 39 2.98 -29.37 -28.84
C ASP A 39 4.00 -29.20 -29.98
N ALA A 40 4.90 -30.16 -30.16
CA ALA A 40 5.86 -30.14 -31.26
C ALA A 40 5.21 -30.30 -32.65
N LEU A 41 4.05 -30.95 -32.73
CA LEU A 41 3.33 -31.20 -33.98
C LEU A 41 2.26 -30.13 -34.28
N THR A 42 1.70 -29.46 -33.28
CA THR A 42 0.58 -28.51 -33.45
C THR A 42 0.97 -27.04 -33.27
N ASN A 43 2.01 -26.73 -32.48
CA ASN A 43 2.31 -25.36 -32.04
C ASN A 43 3.75 -24.88 -32.33
N GLY A 44 4.46 -25.49 -33.29
CA GLY A 44 5.77 -24.99 -33.76
C GLY A 44 7.01 -25.51 -33.03
N GLY A 45 6.88 -26.51 -32.14
CA GLY A 45 8.02 -27.08 -31.40
C GLY A 45 8.04 -26.66 -29.93
N VAL A 46 8.58 -27.52 -29.05
CA VAL A 46 9.01 -27.08 -27.72
C VAL A 46 10.34 -26.34 -27.91
N ARG A 47 10.34 -25.02 -27.69
CA ARG A 47 11.58 -24.23 -27.72
C ARG A 47 12.53 -24.76 -26.65
N VAL A 48 13.78 -25.01 -27.06
CA VAL A 48 14.84 -25.53 -26.21
C VAL A 48 15.64 -24.35 -25.69
N LEU A 49 15.53 -24.11 -24.38
CA LEU A 49 16.29 -23.06 -23.70
C LEU A 49 17.77 -23.44 -23.56
N GLY A 50 18.64 -22.45 -23.70
CA GLY A 50 20.04 -22.50 -23.32
C GLY A 50 20.20 -22.67 -21.81
N ASP A 51 21.34 -23.19 -21.37
CA ASP A 51 21.66 -23.26 -19.94
C ASP A 51 22.46 -22.02 -19.53
N PHE A 52 22.02 -21.33 -18.48
CA PHE A 52 22.74 -20.17 -17.97
C PHE A 52 24.16 -20.53 -17.52
N ASN A 53 24.36 -21.74 -16.98
CA ASN A 53 25.66 -22.18 -16.51
C ASN A 53 26.66 -22.46 -17.64
N ASP A 54 26.21 -22.53 -18.89
CA ASP A 54 27.10 -22.67 -20.06
C ASP A 54 27.69 -21.30 -20.48
N LEU A 55 27.15 -20.19 -19.97
CA LEU A 55 27.64 -18.84 -20.30
C LEU A 55 28.88 -18.50 -19.48
N THR A 56 29.92 -18.03 -20.18
CA THR A 56 31.12 -17.47 -19.56
C THR A 56 31.20 -15.99 -19.91
N TYR A 57 31.41 -15.16 -18.89
CA TYR A 57 31.61 -13.73 -19.11
C TYR A 57 32.96 -13.47 -19.76
N GLU A 58 32.92 -12.76 -20.88
CA GLU A 58 34.09 -12.21 -21.56
C GLU A 58 33.79 -10.74 -21.87
N LYS A 59 34.73 -9.84 -21.56
CA LYS A 59 34.53 -8.41 -21.80
C LYS A 59 34.42 -8.15 -23.32
N PRO A 60 33.34 -7.55 -23.82
CA PRO A 60 33.20 -7.26 -25.24
C PRO A 60 34.28 -6.28 -25.75
N ASP A 61 34.72 -6.51 -26.98
CA ASP A 61 35.63 -5.61 -27.70
C ASP A 61 34.80 -4.69 -28.61
N PHE A 62 34.24 -3.64 -28.02
CA PHE A 62 33.42 -2.65 -28.74
C PHE A 62 34.23 -1.91 -29.81
N ASP A 63 35.52 -1.64 -29.56
CA ASP A 63 36.40 -1.03 -30.57
C ASP A 63 36.52 -1.92 -31.82
N ALA A 64 36.63 -3.24 -31.66
CA ALA A 64 36.63 -4.15 -32.80
C ALA A 64 35.30 -4.15 -33.58
N ILE A 65 34.16 -4.11 -32.87
CA ILE A 65 32.83 -4.04 -33.51
C ILE A 65 32.68 -2.72 -34.27
N ASP A 66 33.08 -1.61 -33.66
CA ASP A 66 33.08 -0.28 -34.26
C ASP A 66 33.93 -0.22 -35.53
N ASN A 67 35.13 -0.80 -35.50
CA ASN A 67 35.99 -0.90 -36.68
C ASN A 67 35.34 -1.75 -37.78
N ASP A 68 34.71 -2.87 -37.43
CA ASP A 68 33.99 -3.72 -38.38
C ASP A 68 32.82 -2.96 -39.05
N ILE A 69 32.10 -2.13 -38.28
CA ILE A 69 31.03 -1.26 -38.78
C ILE A 69 31.58 -0.24 -39.79
N ASP A 70 32.64 0.48 -39.43
CA ASP A 70 33.26 1.51 -40.28
C ASP A 70 33.84 0.91 -41.58
N GLU A 71 34.41 -0.29 -41.50
CA GLU A 71 34.87 -1.05 -42.66
C GLU A 71 33.72 -1.42 -43.60
N LEU A 72 32.58 -1.91 -43.06
CA LEU A 72 31.44 -2.29 -43.87
C LEU A 72 30.79 -1.07 -44.55
N LYS A 73 30.63 0.04 -43.82
CA LYS A 73 30.15 1.32 -44.40
C LYS A 73 31.05 1.75 -45.56
N SER A 74 32.37 1.74 -45.36
CA SER A 74 33.35 2.09 -46.39
C SER A 74 33.30 1.14 -47.60
N ALA A 75 33.15 -0.16 -47.36
CA ALA A 75 33.08 -1.16 -48.42
C ALA A 75 31.79 -1.04 -49.25
N LEU A 76 30.66 -0.70 -48.62
CA LEU A 76 29.39 -0.44 -49.30
C LEU A 76 29.50 0.83 -50.17
N ALA A 77 30.12 1.89 -49.66
CA ALA A 77 30.37 3.10 -50.43
C ALA A 77 31.29 2.88 -51.65
N ASP A 78 32.31 2.01 -51.54
CA ASP A 78 33.20 1.68 -52.66
C ASP A 78 32.52 0.79 -53.73
N GLY A 79 31.50 0.00 -53.35
CA GLY A 79 30.72 -0.83 -54.26
C GLY A 79 31.48 -1.96 -54.98
N LYS A 80 32.73 -2.26 -54.57
CA LYS A 80 33.60 -3.24 -55.26
C LYS A 80 33.50 -4.67 -54.74
N LYS A 81 32.82 -4.91 -53.62
CA LYS A 81 32.70 -6.27 -53.04
C LYS A 81 31.49 -6.98 -53.59
N THR A 82 31.50 -8.30 -53.46
CA THR A 82 30.36 -9.15 -53.87
C THR A 82 29.23 -9.03 -52.87
N LYS A 83 27.98 -9.21 -53.31
CA LYS A 83 26.80 -9.27 -52.42
C LYS A 83 26.99 -10.15 -51.17
N SER A 84 27.50 -11.38 -51.32
CA SER A 84 27.74 -12.31 -50.19
C SER A 84 28.61 -11.68 -49.11
N TYR A 85 29.70 -11.01 -49.51
CA TYR A 85 30.59 -10.34 -48.57
C TYR A 85 29.86 -9.33 -47.69
N TYR A 86 28.99 -8.49 -48.26
CA TYR A 86 28.27 -7.47 -47.50
C TYR A 86 27.31 -8.09 -46.49
N ILE A 87 26.58 -9.12 -46.91
CA ILE A 87 25.60 -9.82 -46.07
C ILE A 87 26.32 -10.57 -44.95
N ASP A 88 27.33 -11.37 -45.29
CA ASP A 88 28.11 -12.16 -44.33
C ASP A 88 28.76 -11.24 -43.28
N ARG A 89 29.29 -10.09 -43.70
CA ARG A 89 29.91 -9.11 -42.80
C ARG A 89 28.88 -8.43 -41.89
N LEU A 90 27.71 -8.07 -42.42
CA LEU A 90 26.64 -7.51 -41.60
C LEU A 90 26.14 -8.53 -40.57
N SER A 91 25.94 -9.79 -40.98
CA SER A 91 25.55 -10.87 -40.06
C SER A 91 26.61 -11.10 -38.97
N GLU A 92 27.90 -11.01 -39.29
CA GLU A 92 28.98 -11.11 -38.30
C GLU A 92 28.93 -9.96 -37.28
N ILE A 93 28.74 -8.73 -37.74
CA ILE A 93 28.62 -7.54 -36.87
C ILE A 93 27.41 -7.68 -35.94
N ILE A 94 26.25 -8.06 -36.48
CA ILE A 94 25.02 -8.31 -35.69
C ILE A 94 25.27 -9.43 -34.68
N GLY A 95 25.97 -10.50 -35.08
CA GLY A 95 26.42 -11.59 -34.21
C GLY A 95 27.18 -11.07 -32.99
N LYS A 96 28.29 -10.36 -33.25
CA LYS A 96 29.18 -9.83 -32.21
C LYS A 96 28.47 -8.84 -31.28
N TYR A 97 27.60 -7.98 -31.82
CA TYR A 97 26.92 -6.98 -31.01
C TYR A 97 25.70 -7.55 -30.28
N TYR A 98 24.68 -7.99 -31.00
CA TYR A 98 23.41 -8.39 -30.39
C TYR A 98 23.52 -9.69 -29.61
N TYR A 99 24.23 -10.69 -30.13
CA TYR A 99 24.29 -11.99 -29.48
C TYR A 99 25.38 -12.03 -28.43
N ASP A 100 26.59 -11.58 -28.74
CA ASP A 100 27.72 -11.68 -27.81
C ASP A 100 27.75 -10.49 -26.84
N ALA A 101 27.93 -9.26 -27.33
CA ALA A 101 28.14 -8.08 -26.48
C ALA A 101 26.96 -7.79 -25.54
N LEU A 102 25.72 -7.74 -26.04
CA LEU A 102 24.54 -7.51 -25.20
C LEU A 102 24.30 -8.64 -24.19
N THR A 103 24.68 -9.89 -24.50
CA THR A 103 24.63 -10.96 -23.49
C THR A 103 25.65 -10.72 -22.38
N MET A 104 26.85 -10.27 -22.71
CA MET A 104 27.87 -9.96 -21.70
C MET A 104 27.50 -8.75 -20.85
N GLU A 105 26.88 -7.72 -21.45
CA GLU A 105 26.29 -6.59 -20.73
C GLU A 105 25.23 -7.08 -19.72
N ASN A 106 24.31 -7.94 -20.15
CA ASN A 106 23.30 -8.56 -19.28
C ASN A 106 23.92 -9.43 -18.18
N LEU A 107 25.01 -10.16 -18.45
CA LEU A 107 25.73 -10.92 -17.42
C LEU A 107 26.43 -10.01 -16.40
N ALA A 108 27.03 -8.91 -16.85
CA ALA A 108 27.60 -7.90 -15.95
C ALA A 108 26.52 -7.25 -15.09
N PHE A 109 25.36 -6.94 -15.68
CA PHE A 109 24.20 -6.43 -14.96
C PHE A 109 23.72 -7.41 -13.88
N LEU A 110 23.52 -8.68 -14.22
CA LEU A 110 23.13 -9.71 -13.25
C LEU A 110 24.14 -9.85 -12.11
N ARG A 111 25.45 -9.77 -12.40
CA ARG A 111 26.48 -9.83 -11.36
C ARG A 111 26.37 -8.64 -10.42
N TYR A 112 26.26 -7.43 -10.97
CA TYR A 112 26.02 -6.22 -10.19
C TYR A 112 24.74 -6.32 -9.36
N CYS A 113 23.65 -6.83 -9.92
CA CYS A 113 22.39 -7.00 -9.20
C CYS A 113 22.47 -8.03 -8.07
N ASN A 114 23.34 -9.03 -8.15
CA ASN A 114 23.55 -9.98 -7.07
C ASN A 114 24.35 -9.38 -5.89
N ASP A 115 25.18 -8.36 -6.14
CA ASP A 115 25.91 -7.65 -5.09
C ASP A 115 26.14 -6.17 -5.46
N ILE A 116 25.18 -5.32 -5.08
CA ILE A 116 25.25 -3.87 -5.34
C ILE A 116 26.30 -3.17 -4.47
N THR A 117 26.87 -3.87 -3.49
CA THR A 117 27.91 -3.31 -2.61
C THR A 117 29.31 -3.39 -3.24
N ASP A 118 29.47 -4.19 -4.30
CA ASP A 118 30.72 -4.27 -5.05
C ASP A 118 30.81 -3.16 -6.11
N ALA A 119 31.61 -2.13 -5.79
CA ALA A 119 31.84 -0.99 -6.68
C ALA A 119 32.45 -1.38 -8.04
N SER A 120 33.22 -2.48 -8.12
CA SER A 120 33.85 -2.92 -9.35
C SER A 120 32.87 -3.54 -10.34
N LEU A 121 31.86 -4.26 -9.85
CA LEU A 121 30.76 -4.80 -10.69
C LEU A 121 29.93 -3.65 -11.27
N ARG A 122 29.64 -2.65 -10.43
CA ARG A 122 28.95 -1.43 -10.84
C ARG A 122 29.70 -0.67 -11.93
N GLU A 123 31.00 -0.43 -11.71
CA GLU A 123 31.86 0.28 -12.68
C GLU A 123 31.95 -0.45 -14.02
N GLU A 124 32.12 -1.78 -14.00
CA GLU A 124 32.13 -2.59 -15.22
C GLU A 124 30.80 -2.48 -15.98
N TYR A 125 29.66 -2.65 -15.31
CA TYR A 125 28.34 -2.56 -15.93
C TYR A 125 28.10 -1.19 -16.59
N TYR A 126 28.32 -0.08 -15.88
CA TYR A 126 28.11 1.25 -16.44
C TYR A 126 29.12 1.59 -17.56
N THR A 127 30.33 1.04 -17.51
CA THR A 127 31.28 1.16 -18.62
C THR A 127 30.74 0.46 -19.86
N LEU A 128 30.21 -0.76 -19.72
CA LEU A 128 29.63 -1.51 -20.85
C LEU A 128 28.43 -0.78 -21.46
N ILE A 129 27.51 -0.24 -20.65
CA ILE A 129 26.38 0.55 -21.16
C ILE A 129 26.88 1.72 -22.01
N SER A 130 27.87 2.48 -21.50
CA SER A 130 28.38 3.64 -22.23
C SER A 130 29.06 3.28 -23.55
N GLU A 131 29.80 2.16 -23.61
CA GLU A 131 30.39 1.69 -24.86
C GLU A 131 29.31 1.12 -25.81
N SER A 132 28.34 0.38 -25.29
CA SER A 132 27.20 -0.17 -26.03
C SER A 132 26.38 0.92 -26.71
N GLU A 133 26.10 2.03 -26.03
CA GLU A 133 25.40 3.20 -26.59
C GLU A 133 26.17 3.84 -27.75
N LYS A 134 27.50 3.95 -27.66
CA LYS A 134 28.34 4.49 -28.76
C LYS A 134 28.29 3.57 -29.98
N THR A 135 28.44 2.26 -29.78
CA THR A 135 28.36 1.28 -30.87
C THR A 135 26.96 1.22 -31.47
N ALA A 136 25.89 1.32 -30.65
CA ALA A 136 24.51 1.39 -31.13
C ALA A 136 24.29 2.57 -32.08
N ALA A 137 24.81 3.75 -31.76
CA ALA A 137 24.74 4.92 -32.64
C ALA A 137 25.43 4.69 -33.99
N LYS A 138 26.58 4.00 -34.01
CA LYS A 138 27.25 3.61 -35.26
C LYS A 138 26.48 2.56 -36.06
N LEU A 139 25.80 1.63 -35.38
CA LEU A 139 24.94 0.64 -36.02
C LEU A 139 23.74 1.30 -36.72
N GLU A 140 23.10 2.29 -36.10
CA GLU A 140 22.02 3.08 -36.70
C GLU A 140 22.49 3.76 -38.01
N GLU A 141 23.70 4.32 -38.02
CA GLU A 141 24.30 4.88 -39.24
C GLU A 141 24.53 3.79 -40.31
N LEU A 142 25.03 2.62 -39.92
CA LEU A 142 25.22 1.49 -40.83
C LEU A 142 23.88 1.01 -41.43
N TYR A 143 22.80 0.95 -40.64
CA TYR A 143 21.48 0.57 -41.12
C TYR A 143 20.96 1.55 -42.17
N SER A 144 21.19 2.84 -41.99
CA SER A 144 20.88 3.87 -43.00
C SER A 144 21.66 3.62 -44.31
N VAL A 145 22.95 3.28 -44.23
CA VAL A 145 23.76 2.92 -45.41
C VAL A 145 23.25 1.63 -46.07
N CYS A 146 22.87 0.62 -45.29
CA CYS A 146 22.27 -0.62 -45.78
C CYS A 146 20.93 -0.36 -46.49
N ALA A 147 20.07 0.50 -45.93
CA ALA A 147 18.78 0.88 -46.48
C ALA A 147 18.91 1.62 -47.82
N ALA A 148 19.94 2.46 -47.97
CA ALA A 148 20.25 3.18 -49.20
C ALA A 148 20.91 2.31 -50.29
N SER A 149 21.39 1.11 -49.94
CA SER A 149 22.11 0.23 -50.86
C SER A 149 21.18 -0.55 -51.81
N GLU A 150 21.73 -1.01 -52.94
CA GLU A 150 20.99 -1.92 -53.85
C GLU A 150 20.68 -3.29 -53.22
N TYR A 151 21.32 -3.62 -52.09
CA TYR A 151 21.18 -4.88 -51.37
C TYR A 151 20.16 -4.83 -50.22
N LYS A 152 19.40 -3.73 -50.06
CA LYS A 152 18.40 -3.58 -48.98
C LYS A 152 17.53 -4.82 -48.80
N ALA A 153 16.92 -5.32 -49.89
CA ALA A 153 16.04 -6.48 -49.83
C ALA A 153 16.77 -7.77 -49.40
N ASP A 154 18.04 -7.91 -49.76
CA ASP A 154 18.85 -9.06 -49.34
C ASP A 154 19.24 -8.99 -47.86
N PHE A 155 19.55 -7.80 -47.34
CA PHE A 155 19.80 -7.59 -45.90
C PHE A 155 18.56 -7.86 -45.06
N GLU A 156 17.39 -7.39 -45.50
CA GLU A 156 16.13 -7.70 -44.83
C GLU A 156 15.83 -9.20 -44.84
N GLU A 157 16.00 -9.89 -45.97
CA GLU A 157 15.73 -11.32 -46.05
C GLU A 157 16.68 -12.16 -45.18
N GLN A 158 17.95 -11.75 -45.06
CA GLN A 158 19.00 -12.59 -44.47
C GLN A 158 19.44 -12.18 -43.06
N CYS A 159 19.24 -10.93 -42.64
CA CYS A 159 19.74 -10.42 -41.36
C CYS A 159 18.64 -9.97 -40.39
N PHE A 160 17.56 -9.31 -40.85
CA PHE A 160 16.64 -8.58 -39.96
C PHE A 160 15.17 -9.01 -40.01
N GLY A 161 14.71 -9.52 -41.16
CA GLY A 161 13.29 -9.63 -41.49
C GLY A 161 12.82 -8.51 -42.42
N LYS A 162 11.77 -8.81 -43.18
CA LYS A 162 11.20 -7.89 -44.18
C LYS A 162 10.70 -6.61 -43.52
N GLY A 163 11.08 -5.46 -44.10
CA GLY A 163 10.62 -4.13 -43.68
C GLY A 163 11.42 -3.49 -42.54
N PHE A 164 12.41 -4.17 -41.96
CA PHE A 164 13.26 -3.57 -40.91
C PHE A 164 13.96 -2.29 -41.40
N LEU A 165 14.47 -2.28 -42.64
CA LEU A 165 15.20 -1.14 -43.21
C LEU A 165 14.27 -0.07 -43.81
N ASP A 166 12.95 -0.17 -43.61
CA ASP A 166 12.00 0.85 -44.07
C ASP A 166 12.08 2.11 -43.21
N SER A 167 12.21 1.98 -41.88
CA SER A 167 12.40 3.13 -40.97
C SER A 167 13.72 3.87 -41.19
N TYR A 168 14.70 3.20 -41.79
CA TYR A 168 16.02 3.74 -42.13
C TYR A 168 16.10 4.28 -43.57
N SER A 169 15.03 4.11 -44.36
CA SER A 169 14.97 4.63 -45.73
C SER A 169 14.49 6.08 -45.75
N GLY A 170 15.44 7.01 -45.56
CA GLY A 170 15.20 8.45 -45.55
C GLY A 170 16.50 9.24 -45.51
N ASP A 171 16.41 10.58 -45.47
CA ASP A 171 17.57 11.42 -45.18
C ASP A 171 18.06 11.11 -43.75
N ILE A 172 19.38 10.94 -43.56
CA ILE A 172 19.98 10.84 -42.23
C ILE A 172 19.59 12.11 -41.47
N ILE A 173 18.88 11.94 -40.34
CA ILE A 173 18.51 13.06 -39.48
C ILE A 173 19.79 13.53 -38.77
N GLU A 174 20.47 14.51 -39.35
CA GLU A 174 21.55 15.21 -38.67
C GLU A 174 20.94 16.19 -37.67
N TYR A 175 21.12 15.89 -36.39
CA TYR A 175 20.74 16.82 -35.34
C TYR A 175 21.74 17.99 -35.26
N PRO A 176 21.26 19.23 -35.09
CA PRO A 176 22.14 20.39 -34.98
C PRO A 176 23.01 20.31 -33.71
N PRO A 177 24.20 20.92 -33.66
CA PRO A 177 25.08 20.87 -32.49
C PRO A 177 24.40 21.31 -31.17
N GLU A 178 23.40 22.18 -31.27
CA GLU A 178 22.56 22.61 -30.15
C GLU A 178 21.79 21.43 -29.52
N TYR A 179 21.33 20.45 -30.31
CA TYR A 179 20.67 19.24 -29.80
C TYR A 179 21.62 18.41 -28.94
N THR A 180 22.82 18.14 -29.46
CA THR A 180 23.85 17.39 -28.73
C THR A 180 24.24 18.10 -27.42
N ALA A 181 24.31 19.43 -27.44
CA ALA A 181 24.56 20.21 -26.23
C ALA A 181 23.42 20.08 -25.20
N LEU A 182 22.15 20.03 -25.63
CA LEU A 182 21.02 19.80 -24.73
C LEU A 182 21.03 18.40 -24.14
N ARG A 183 21.32 17.37 -24.93
CA ARG A 183 21.47 15.99 -24.44
C ARG A 183 22.61 15.86 -23.42
N GLY A 184 23.72 16.58 -23.65
CA GLY A 184 24.81 16.68 -22.68
C GLY A 184 24.39 17.33 -21.36
N LYS A 185 23.56 18.39 -21.40
CA LYS A 185 22.99 19.01 -20.18
C LYS A 185 22.04 18.06 -19.45
N GLU A 186 21.18 17.35 -20.18
CA GLU A 186 20.26 16.35 -19.62
C GLU A 186 21.04 15.26 -18.85
N ALA A 187 22.05 14.66 -19.49
CA ALA A 187 22.89 13.64 -18.87
C ALA A 187 23.64 14.16 -17.62
N ALA A 188 24.13 15.40 -17.67
CA ALA A 188 24.78 16.04 -16.51
C ALA A 188 23.81 16.25 -15.34
N LEU A 189 22.58 16.70 -15.61
CA LEU A 189 21.54 16.87 -14.59
C LEU A 189 21.09 15.52 -13.99
N MET A 190 20.94 14.49 -14.81
CA MET A 190 20.66 13.13 -14.32
C MET A 190 21.78 12.63 -13.39
N SER A 191 23.04 12.86 -13.78
CA SER A 191 24.19 12.51 -12.94
C SER A 191 24.24 13.30 -11.63
N GLU A 192 23.93 14.60 -11.67
CA GLU A 192 23.82 15.46 -10.48
C GLU A 192 22.71 14.96 -9.53
N TYR A 193 21.55 14.58 -10.06
CA TYR A 193 20.45 14.01 -9.30
C TYR A 193 20.86 12.69 -8.62
N SER A 194 21.46 11.76 -9.37
CA SER A 194 21.93 10.48 -8.83
C SER A 194 23.02 10.66 -7.75
N ALA A 195 23.94 11.60 -7.95
CA ALA A 195 24.97 11.93 -6.96
C ALA A 195 24.33 12.48 -5.67
N ALA A 196 23.39 13.43 -5.80
CA ALA A 196 22.65 13.97 -4.66
C ALA A 196 21.92 12.85 -3.89
N MET A 197 21.27 11.92 -4.59
CA MET A 197 20.59 10.76 -3.99
C MET A 197 21.52 9.80 -3.24
N SER A 198 22.81 9.72 -3.61
CA SER A 198 23.76 8.78 -3.00
C SER A 198 24.35 9.27 -1.67
N GLU A 199 24.23 10.56 -1.34
CA GLU A 199 24.79 11.18 -0.13
C GLU A 199 23.73 11.45 0.96
N LEU A 200 22.52 10.93 0.80
CA LEU A 200 21.37 11.30 1.62
C LEU A 200 21.40 10.64 3.03
N THR A 201 21.96 11.35 4.01
CA THR A 201 21.90 11.00 5.44
C THR A 201 21.36 12.12 6.32
N VAL A 202 20.74 11.77 7.45
CA VAL A 202 20.23 12.71 8.47
C VAL A 202 20.90 12.45 9.80
N GLU A 203 21.30 13.51 10.48
CA GLU A 203 21.78 13.46 11.87
C GLU A 203 20.62 13.70 12.82
N TYR A 204 20.36 12.75 13.73
CA TYR A 204 19.35 12.88 14.77
C TYR A 204 19.85 12.26 16.08
N ASP A 205 19.80 13.03 17.17
CA ASP A 205 20.31 12.65 18.50
C ASP A 205 21.76 12.10 18.48
N GLY A 206 22.63 12.76 17.71
CA GLY A 206 24.05 12.39 17.60
C GLY A 206 24.32 11.09 16.83
N LYS A 207 23.31 10.55 16.13
CA LYS A 207 23.44 9.40 15.23
C LYS A 207 23.13 9.81 13.79
N THR A 208 23.89 9.24 12.86
CA THR A 208 23.64 9.31 11.43
C THR A 208 22.67 8.21 11.02
N TYR A 209 21.62 8.57 10.29
CA TYR A 209 20.66 7.65 9.68
C TYR A 209 20.71 7.76 8.16
N THR A 210 20.88 6.64 7.48
CA THR A 210 20.66 6.46 6.04
C THR A 210 19.19 6.21 5.73
N SER A 211 18.76 6.27 4.47
CA SER A 211 17.39 5.91 4.08
C SER A 211 17.02 4.47 4.49
N ALA A 212 17.97 3.53 4.43
CA ALA A 212 17.78 2.16 4.89
C ALA A 212 17.61 2.08 6.42
N ASP A 213 18.41 2.85 7.18
CA ASP A 213 18.28 2.92 8.63
C ASP A 213 16.92 3.48 9.03
N ILE A 214 16.45 4.55 8.37
CA ILE A 214 15.13 5.15 8.61
C ILE A 214 14.02 4.13 8.35
N SER A 215 14.10 3.38 7.24
CA SER A 215 13.09 2.39 6.85
C SER A 215 12.98 1.21 7.83
N ALA A 216 14.04 0.96 8.60
CA ALA A 216 14.07 -0.09 9.63
C ALA A 216 13.62 0.40 11.03
N VAL A 217 13.24 1.67 11.19
CA VAL A 217 12.78 2.20 12.47
C VAL A 217 11.36 1.72 12.77
N GLU A 218 11.22 0.89 13.80
CA GLU A 218 9.92 0.39 14.28
C GLU A 218 9.12 1.44 15.09
N ASP A 219 9.82 2.39 15.74
CA ASP A 219 9.18 3.45 16.52
C ASP A 219 8.57 4.51 15.58
N GLU A 220 7.24 4.52 15.48
CA GLU A 220 6.50 5.36 14.54
C GLU A 220 6.78 6.87 14.72
N GLU A 221 6.94 7.34 15.96
CA GLU A 221 7.22 8.76 16.23
C GLU A 221 8.64 9.15 15.78
N LEU A 222 9.64 8.31 16.06
CA LEU A 222 11.01 8.50 15.57
C LEU A 222 11.08 8.36 14.05
N TYR A 223 10.41 7.37 13.47
CA TYR A 223 10.31 7.19 12.02
C TYR A 223 9.79 8.47 11.36
N ASN A 224 8.63 8.97 11.81
CA ASN A 224 8.03 10.19 11.27
C ASN A 224 8.93 11.42 11.41
N ARG A 225 9.65 11.56 12.54
CA ARG A 225 10.62 12.64 12.73
C ARG A 225 11.81 12.54 11.78
N LEU A 226 12.37 11.34 11.60
CA LEU A 226 13.50 11.10 10.70
C LEU A 226 13.12 11.29 9.24
N VAL A 227 11.97 10.77 8.81
CA VAL A 227 11.42 10.96 7.47
C VAL A 227 11.19 12.44 7.18
N SER A 228 10.58 13.17 8.12
CA SER A 228 10.37 14.62 7.97
C SER A 228 11.69 15.38 7.84
N ALA A 229 12.69 15.07 8.69
CA ALA A 229 14.02 15.66 8.60
C ALA A 229 14.74 15.32 7.30
N TYR A 230 14.59 14.09 6.81
CA TYR A 230 15.13 13.61 5.54
C TYR A 230 14.58 14.43 4.36
N TYR A 231 13.26 14.47 4.20
CA TYR A 231 12.66 15.21 3.10
C TYR A 231 12.87 16.73 3.22
N THR A 232 12.85 17.30 4.42
CA THR A 232 13.13 18.73 4.65
C THR A 232 14.54 19.11 4.18
N LYS A 233 15.52 18.24 4.44
CA LYS A 233 16.92 18.47 4.07
C LYS A 233 17.13 18.37 2.56
N PHE A 234 16.50 17.40 1.90
CA PHE A 234 16.90 16.99 0.55
C PHE A 234 15.94 17.39 -0.57
N ASN A 235 14.65 17.54 -0.27
CA ASN A 235 13.67 17.93 -1.27
C ASN A 235 14.00 19.27 -1.96
N PRO A 236 14.48 20.33 -1.28
CA PRO A 236 14.80 21.60 -1.95
C PRO A 236 15.83 21.43 -3.09
N THR A 237 16.88 20.65 -2.86
CA THR A 237 17.93 20.40 -3.87
C THR A 237 17.44 19.49 -4.99
N LEU A 238 16.78 18.38 -4.65
CA LEU A 238 16.31 17.41 -5.64
C LEU A 238 15.23 18.01 -6.55
N ALA A 239 14.30 18.78 -5.99
CA ALA A 239 13.24 19.44 -6.74
C ALA A 239 13.82 20.49 -7.71
N GLU A 240 14.85 21.24 -7.32
CA GLU A 240 15.52 22.18 -8.22
C GLU A 240 16.21 21.50 -9.41
N ILE A 241 16.88 20.37 -9.18
CA ILE A 241 17.50 19.59 -10.27
C ILE A 241 16.41 19.04 -11.20
N TYR A 242 15.32 18.51 -10.65
CA TYR A 242 14.20 17.98 -11.43
C TYR A 242 13.55 19.06 -12.30
N VAL A 243 13.31 20.27 -11.77
CA VAL A 243 12.78 21.40 -12.55
C VAL A 243 13.70 21.78 -13.71
N LYS A 244 15.02 21.79 -13.50
CA LYS A 244 15.99 22.03 -14.59
C LYS A 244 15.93 20.93 -15.65
N LEU A 245 15.79 19.67 -15.23
CA LEU A 245 15.69 18.52 -16.12
C LEU A 245 14.44 18.61 -17.02
N VAL A 246 13.29 18.95 -16.42
CA VAL A 246 12.02 19.21 -17.13
C VAL A 246 12.21 20.33 -18.16
N GLY A 247 12.90 21.41 -17.78
CA GLY A 247 13.23 22.53 -18.67
C GLY A 247 14.02 22.08 -19.90
N VAL A 248 15.12 21.34 -19.70
CA VAL A 248 15.96 20.84 -20.80
C VAL A 248 15.19 19.88 -21.71
N ARG A 249 14.35 19.00 -21.15
CA ARG A 249 13.52 18.09 -21.95
C ARG A 249 12.47 18.83 -22.79
N ASN A 250 11.87 19.88 -22.24
CA ASN A 250 10.98 20.77 -23.00
C ASN A 250 11.73 21.52 -24.12
N GLU A 251 12.96 21.98 -23.89
CA GLU A 251 13.81 22.57 -24.94
C GLU A 251 14.11 21.56 -26.07
N ILE A 252 14.42 20.30 -25.72
CA ILE A 252 14.62 19.21 -26.69
C ILE A 252 13.36 18.96 -27.51
N ALA A 253 12.20 18.82 -26.86
CA ALA A 253 10.93 18.57 -27.54
C ALA A 253 10.58 19.68 -28.55
N VAL A 254 10.73 20.95 -28.15
CA VAL A 254 10.50 22.10 -29.03
C VAL A 254 11.48 22.12 -30.22
N MET A 255 12.75 21.80 -29.97
CA MET A 255 13.77 21.72 -31.03
C MET A 255 13.43 20.65 -32.08
N LEU A 256 12.84 19.54 -31.64
CA LEU A 256 12.39 18.45 -32.51
C LEU A 256 11.02 18.72 -33.17
N GLY A 257 10.42 19.88 -32.93
CA GLY A 257 9.16 20.31 -33.56
C GLY A 257 7.90 19.88 -32.81
N TYR A 258 8.02 19.35 -31.59
CA TYR A 258 6.88 18.97 -30.76
C TYR A 258 6.30 20.17 -30.00
N GLY A 259 4.99 20.12 -29.72
CA GLY A 259 4.29 21.14 -28.94
C GLY A 259 4.54 21.03 -27.43
N SER A 260 4.88 19.82 -26.96
CA SER A 260 5.15 19.50 -25.56
C SER A 260 6.13 18.32 -25.43
N CYS A 261 6.79 18.20 -24.27
CA CYS A 261 7.59 17.01 -23.96
C CYS A 261 6.74 15.74 -23.84
N THR A 262 5.46 15.85 -23.48
CA THR A 262 4.53 14.71 -23.45
C THR A 262 4.36 14.13 -24.86
N ASP A 263 4.10 14.96 -25.87
CA ASP A 263 3.92 14.50 -27.26
C ASP A 263 5.18 13.83 -27.78
N TYR A 264 6.35 14.42 -27.50
CA TYR A 264 7.64 13.83 -27.84
C TYR A 264 7.84 12.46 -27.17
N SER A 265 7.51 12.36 -25.88
CA SER A 265 7.67 11.11 -25.12
C SER A 265 6.76 10.02 -25.67
N PHE A 266 5.52 10.34 -26.03
CA PHE A 266 4.56 9.37 -26.56
C PHE A 266 5.02 8.77 -27.88
N ASP A 267 5.53 9.59 -28.79
CA ASP A 267 6.11 9.12 -30.04
C ASP A 267 7.36 8.28 -29.78
N SER A 268 8.26 8.75 -28.90
CA SER A 268 9.49 8.02 -28.56
C SER A 268 9.23 6.64 -27.93
N TYR A 269 8.11 6.50 -27.20
CA TYR A 269 7.67 5.23 -26.60
C TYR A 269 6.72 4.44 -27.50
N SER A 270 6.48 4.89 -28.74
CA SER A 270 5.57 4.25 -29.70
C SER A 270 4.17 3.99 -29.13
N ARG A 271 3.63 4.95 -28.37
CA ARG A 271 2.30 4.83 -27.74
C ARG A 271 1.20 5.00 -28.77
N GLU A 272 0.20 4.11 -28.73
CA GLU A 272 -0.96 4.14 -29.64
C GLU A 272 -2.13 4.99 -29.13
N TYR A 273 -2.01 5.60 -27.93
CA TYR A 273 -3.02 6.46 -27.30
C TYR A 273 -2.53 7.90 -27.15
N SER A 274 -3.45 8.83 -26.96
CA SER A 274 -3.20 10.28 -26.89
C SER A 274 -3.26 10.81 -25.46
N GLY A 275 -2.81 12.06 -25.27
CA GLY A 275 -2.98 12.77 -24.00
C GLY A 275 -4.44 12.99 -23.59
N ASP A 276 -5.39 13.00 -24.54
CA ASP A 276 -6.82 13.09 -24.22
C ASP A 276 -7.37 11.76 -23.69
N ASP A 277 -6.87 10.62 -24.17
CA ASP A 277 -7.23 9.30 -23.65
C ASP A 277 -6.80 9.17 -22.18
N LEU A 278 -5.64 9.75 -21.81
CA LEU A 278 -5.19 9.80 -20.42
C LEU A 278 -6.12 10.58 -19.51
N LYS A 279 -6.73 11.69 -19.97
CA LYS A 279 -7.67 12.45 -19.13
C LYS A 279 -8.89 11.61 -18.75
N ALA A 280 -9.42 10.86 -19.70
CA ALA A 280 -10.53 9.93 -19.45
C ALA A 280 -10.10 8.79 -18.51
N TYR A 281 -8.88 8.26 -18.71
CA TYR A 281 -8.29 7.24 -17.83
C TYR A 281 -8.15 7.75 -16.39
N PHE A 282 -7.51 8.90 -16.17
CA PHE A 282 -7.33 9.53 -14.85
C PHE A 282 -8.67 9.78 -14.15
N SER A 283 -9.66 10.33 -14.87
CA SER A 283 -11.00 10.54 -14.31
C SER A 283 -11.65 9.23 -13.88
N GLY A 284 -11.52 8.17 -14.68
CA GLY A 284 -12.06 6.85 -14.34
C GLY A 284 -11.38 6.23 -13.12
N ILE A 285 -10.06 6.36 -12.98
CA ILE A 285 -9.32 5.90 -11.79
C ILE A 285 -9.81 6.65 -10.54
N LYS A 286 -9.91 7.99 -10.59
CA LYS A 286 -10.37 8.81 -9.46
C LYS A 286 -11.82 8.50 -9.05
N GLU A 287 -12.70 8.31 -10.02
CA GLU A 287 -14.13 8.07 -9.75
C GLU A 287 -14.41 6.65 -9.22
N HIS A 288 -13.71 5.64 -9.74
CA HIS A 288 -14.07 4.24 -9.50
C HIS A 288 -13.05 3.43 -8.71
N ILE A 289 -11.75 3.72 -8.87
CA ILE A 289 -10.68 2.90 -8.27
C ILE A 289 -10.20 3.49 -6.95
N VAL A 290 -10.03 4.81 -6.86
CA VAL A 290 -9.60 5.50 -5.61
C VAL A 290 -10.53 5.20 -4.42
N PRO A 291 -11.87 5.19 -4.55
CA PRO A 291 -12.74 4.81 -3.42
C PRO A 291 -12.54 3.36 -2.97
N LEU A 292 -12.26 2.46 -3.92
CA LEU A 292 -11.99 1.06 -3.63
C LEU A 292 -10.63 0.88 -2.96
N TYR A 293 -9.60 1.55 -3.47
CA TYR A 293 -8.26 1.59 -2.89
C TYR A 293 -8.30 2.00 -1.41
N ARG A 294 -8.91 3.15 -1.11
CA ARG A 294 -9.04 3.66 0.27
C ARG A 294 -9.74 2.65 1.17
N LYS A 295 -10.88 2.12 0.73
CA LYS A 295 -11.63 1.13 1.51
C LYS A 295 -10.79 -0.12 1.83
N ILE A 296 -10.10 -0.69 0.84
CA ILE A 296 -9.31 -1.91 1.04
C ILE A 296 -8.07 -1.61 1.90
N SER A 297 -7.43 -0.46 1.69
CA SER A 297 -6.29 -0.01 2.49
C SER A 297 -6.67 0.20 3.96
N ASP A 298 -7.79 0.87 4.24
CA ASP A 298 -8.35 1.05 5.58
C ASP A 298 -8.69 -0.31 6.23
N ASP A 299 -9.31 -1.22 5.48
CA ASP A 299 -9.65 -2.56 5.95
C ASP A 299 -8.40 -3.42 6.26
N ILE A 300 -7.25 -3.17 5.61
CA ILE A 300 -5.98 -3.87 5.88
C ILE A 300 -5.28 -3.23 7.08
N THR A 301 -5.10 -1.92 7.07
CA THR A 301 -4.43 -1.17 8.15
C THR A 301 -5.15 -1.33 9.49
N SER A 302 -6.49 -1.30 9.50
CA SER A 302 -7.29 -1.55 10.71
C SER A 302 -7.17 -2.97 11.25
N GLY A 303 -6.81 -3.93 10.39
CA GLY A 303 -6.60 -5.34 10.76
C GLY A 303 -5.20 -5.65 11.31
N GLY A 304 -4.28 -4.69 11.25
CA GLY A 304 -2.85 -4.89 11.53
C GLY A 304 -2.08 -5.48 10.33
N PRO A 305 -0.74 -5.51 10.40
CA PRO A 305 0.09 -6.05 9.32
C PRO A 305 -0.27 -7.52 9.08
N SER A 306 -0.46 -7.90 7.81
CA SER A 306 -0.71 -9.30 7.43
C SER A 306 0.60 -10.07 7.50
N PRO A 307 0.80 -10.98 8.48
CA PRO A 307 2.06 -11.69 8.58
C PRO A 307 2.07 -12.80 7.53
N PHE A 308 2.90 -12.64 6.50
CA PHE A 308 3.14 -13.73 5.55
C PHE A 308 4.11 -14.74 6.18
N PRO A 309 3.88 -16.05 5.99
CA PRO A 309 4.85 -17.06 6.40
C PRO A 309 6.20 -16.80 5.73
N TYR A 310 7.29 -16.99 6.49
CA TYR A 310 8.63 -16.98 5.92
C TYR A 310 8.75 -18.02 4.80
N ALA A 311 9.39 -17.63 3.70
CA ALA A 311 9.70 -18.53 2.60
C ALA A 311 11.17 -18.41 2.20
N SER A 312 11.84 -19.56 2.09
CA SER A 312 13.14 -19.60 1.44
C SER A 312 12.98 -19.40 -0.08
N PRO A 313 14.02 -18.94 -0.79
CA PRO A 313 13.97 -18.85 -2.25
C PRO A 313 13.56 -20.14 -2.97
N ASP A 314 13.98 -21.30 -2.46
CA ASP A 314 13.58 -22.60 -3.00
C ASP A 314 12.09 -22.91 -2.75
N ARG A 315 11.54 -22.45 -1.63
CA ARG A 315 10.10 -22.54 -1.36
C ARG A 315 9.31 -21.67 -2.33
N VAL A 316 9.72 -20.42 -2.54
CA VAL A 316 9.07 -19.49 -3.49
C VAL A 316 9.06 -20.07 -4.91
N LYS A 317 10.19 -20.59 -5.40
CA LYS A 317 10.25 -21.26 -6.71
C LYS A 317 9.35 -22.50 -6.79
N SER A 318 9.33 -23.31 -5.73
CA SER A 318 8.48 -24.51 -5.68
C SER A 318 6.99 -24.15 -5.74
N LEU A 319 6.58 -23.10 -5.04
CA LEU A 319 5.22 -22.56 -5.09
C LEU A 319 4.88 -22.06 -6.50
N GLY A 320 5.75 -21.24 -7.10
CA GLY A 320 5.56 -20.74 -8.47
C GLY A 320 5.39 -21.87 -9.49
N LYS A 321 6.20 -22.94 -9.38
CA LYS A 321 6.07 -24.14 -10.22
C LYS A 321 4.73 -24.85 -10.05
N GLU A 322 4.27 -25.02 -8.81
CA GLU A 322 2.98 -25.64 -8.52
C GLU A 322 1.83 -24.81 -9.09
N LEU A 323 1.86 -23.50 -8.89
CA LEU A 323 0.88 -22.54 -9.41
C LEU A 323 0.85 -22.56 -10.95
N ALA A 324 2.01 -22.45 -11.60
CA ALA A 324 2.12 -22.55 -13.05
C ALA A 324 1.55 -23.88 -13.58
N GLY A 325 1.82 -25.00 -12.90
CA GLY A 325 1.27 -26.31 -13.25
C GLY A 325 -0.25 -26.41 -13.08
N LYS A 326 -0.80 -25.83 -12.01
CA LYS A 326 -2.25 -25.76 -11.77
C LYS A 326 -2.96 -24.86 -12.79
N MET A 327 -2.33 -23.76 -13.20
CA MET A 327 -2.86 -22.89 -14.25
C MET A 327 -2.93 -23.62 -15.60
N SER A 328 -1.85 -24.31 -15.98
CA SER A 328 -1.76 -25.04 -17.24
C SER A 328 -0.56 -25.99 -17.26
N PRO A 329 -0.71 -27.24 -17.76
CA PRO A 329 0.42 -28.14 -18.00
C PRO A 329 1.53 -27.51 -18.84
N LYS A 330 1.18 -26.62 -19.78
CA LYS A 330 2.16 -25.92 -20.64
C LYS A 330 3.04 -24.97 -19.84
N LEU A 331 2.42 -24.17 -18.95
CA LEU A 331 3.15 -23.24 -18.09
C LEU A 331 4.03 -23.98 -17.09
N GLY A 332 3.53 -25.06 -16.48
CA GLY A 332 4.33 -25.92 -15.61
C GLY A 332 5.58 -26.50 -16.31
N ARG A 333 5.49 -26.88 -17.59
CA ARG A 333 6.64 -27.33 -18.39
C ARG A 333 7.65 -26.21 -18.68
N ILE A 334 7.18 -25.00 -18.99
CA ILE A 334 8.05 -23.85 -19.23
C ILE A 334 8.79 -23.48 -17.94
N PHE A 335 8.07 -23.41 -16.81
CA PHE A 335 8.66 -23.13 -15.50
C PHE A 335 9.71 -24.20 -15.13
N GLY A 336 9.38 -25.48 -15.29
CA GLY A 336 10.34 -26.57 -15.03
C GLY A 336 11.57 -26.53 -15.94
N SER A 337 11.43 -26.03 -17.18
CA SER A 337 12.56 -25.86 -18.11
C SER A 337 13.43 -24.67 -17.71
N MET A 338 12.83 -23.55 -17.31
CA MET A 338 13.51 -22.38 -16.76
C MET A 338 14.38 -22.75 -15.56
N GLU A 339 13.82 -23.47 -14.57
CA GLU A 339 14.57 -23.94 -13.41
C GLU A 339 15.72 -24.88 -13.79
N LYS A 340 15.45 -25.88 -14.64
CA LYS A 340 16.45 -26.86 -15.07
C LYS A 340 17.63 -26.22 -15.79
N LYS A 341 17.40 -25.08 -16.42
CA LYS A 341 18.37 -24.30 -17.18
C LYS A 341 18.98 -23.14 -16.40
N HIS A 342 18.68 -23.05 -15.11
CA HIS A 342 19.24 -22.04 -14.20
C HIS A 342 18.94 -20.59 -14.64
N LEU A 343 17.78 -20.38 -15.27
CA LEU A 343 17.34 -19.09 -15.83
C LEU A 343 16.49 -18.27 -14.85
N VAL A 344 16.70 -18.48 -13.55
CA VAL A 344 15.96 -17.79 -12.49
C VAL A 344 16.84 -17.60 -11.27
N THR A 345 16.89 -16.38 -10.75
CA THR A 345 17.41 -16.04 -9.42
C THR A 345 16.24 -15.54 -8.57
N VAL A 346 16.10 -16.12 -7.38
CA VAL A 346 15.22 -15.61 -6.31
C VAL A 346 16.10 -15.44 -5.08
N GLY A 347 16.02 -14.30 -4.44
CA GLY A 347 16.73 -14.00 -3.19
C GLY A 347 15.97 -13.01 -2.33
N SER A 348 16.52 -12.71 -1.16
CA SER A 348 16.01 -11.73 -0.21
C SER A 348 17.21 -11.20 0.59
N SER A 349 17.87 -10.16 0.07
CA SER A 349 19.06 -9.58 0.71
C SER A 349 19.19 -8.09 0.41
N ASP A 350 19.65 -7.35 1.41
CA ASP A 350 20.10 -5.96 1.33
C ASP A 350 21.28 -5.71 0.38
N LYS A 351 22.04 -6.76 0.04
CA LYS A 351 23.12 -6.70 -0.96
C LYS A 351 22.63 -6.90 -2.38
N MET A 352 21.44 -7.44 -2.57
CA MET A 352 20.86 -7.60 -3.90
C MET A 352 20.20 -6.30 -4.35
N TYR A 353 20.15 -6.09 -5.66
CA TYR A 353 19.44 -4.97 -6.26
C TYR A 353 17.99 -4.96 -5.79
N TYR A 354 17.51 -3.80 -5.38
CA TYR A 354 16.14 -3.62 -4.94
C TYR A 354 15.23 -3.52 -6.16
N GLY A 355 14.64 -4.65 -6.54
CA GLY A 355 13.76 -4.77 -7.69
C GLY A 355 13.72 -6.20 -8.23
N SER A 356 12.78 -6.44 -9.15
CA SER A 356 12.65 -7.67 -9.91
C SER A 356 12.51 -7.32 -11.38
N PHE A 357 12.98 -8.21 -12.26
CA PHE A 357 12.94 -7.99 -13.70
C PHE A 357 13.16 -9.27 -14.49
N GLN A 358 12.83 -9.20 -15.79
CA GLN A 358 13.19 -10.17 -16.80
C GLN A 358 14.15 -9.56 -17.83
N ILE A 359 15.28 -10.22 -18.10
CA ILE A 359 16.21 -9.87 -19.19
C ILE A 359 16.35 -11.01 -20.19
N TYR A 360 16.89 -10.72 -21.37
CA TYR A 360 17.04 -11.68 -22.44
C TYR A 360 18.51 -11.97 -22.79
N LEU A 361 18.90 -13.23 -22.76
CA LEU A 361 20.25 -13.70 -23.07
C LEU A 361 20.29 -14.15 -24.53
N ASN A 362 20.71 -13.24 -25.41
CA ASN A 362 20.64 -13.42 -26.86
C ASN A 362 21.46 -14.63 -27.35
N SER A 363 22.69 -14.81 -26.85
CA SER A 363 23.62 -15.87 -27.33
C SER A 363 23.09 -17.29 -27.11
N CYS A 364 22.23 -17.48 -26.10
CA CYS A 364 21.62 -18.77 -25.79
C CYS A 364 20.10 -18.80 -26.03
N ASP A 365 19.57 -17.75 -26.70
CA ASP A 365 18.15 -17.57 -27.02
C ASP A 365 17.28 -17.93 -25.82
N SER A 366 17.44 -17.23 -24.68
CA SER A 366 16.71 -17.56 -23.45
C SER A 366 16.40 -16.33 -22.59
N PRO A 367 15.16 -16.17 -22.09
CA PRO A 367 14.86 -15.20 -21.05
C PRO A 367 15.43 -15.64 -19.69
N TYR A 368 15.61 -14.69 -18.78
CA TYR A 368 16.12 -14.89 -17.42
C TYR A 368 15.35 -14.02 -16.42
N ILE A 369 14.95 -14.60 -15.28
CA ILE A 369 14.25 -13.89 -14.20
C ILE A 369 15.20 -13.57 -13.06
N PHE A 370 15.14 -12.35 -12.54
CA PHE A 370 15.74 -11.94 -11.27
C PHE A 370 14.67 -11.42 -10.32
N VAL A 371 14.60 -11.96 -9.11
CA VAL A 371 13.68 -11.53 -8.05
C VAL A 371 14.45 -11.31 -6.76
N ASN A 372 14.35 -10.11 -6.20
CA ASN A 372 14.71 -9.82 -4.81
C ASN A 372 13.42 -9.56 -4.02
N GLY A 373 13.00 -10.54 -3.24
CA GLY A 373 11.78 -10.50 -2.44
C GLY A 373 12.02 -10.13 -0.97
N GLU A 374 10.95 -10.14 -0.20
CA GLU A 374 10.93 -9.80 1.23
C GLU A 374 11.28 -11.01 2.12
N GLY A 375 11.38 -12.22 1.55
CA GLY A 375 11.65 -13.45 2.28
C GLY A 375 10.39 -14.13 2.80
N SER A 376 9.28 -14.04 2.05
CA SER A 376 7.98 -14.56 2.46
C SER A 376 7.25 -15.29 1.35
N GLU A 377 6.18 -16.02 1.67
CA GLU A 377 5.34 -16.68 0.66
C GLU A 377 4.65 -15.68 -0.29
N TYR A 378 4.59 -14.39 0.06
CA TYR A 378 4.07 -13.33 -0.81
C TYR A 378 4.96 -13.08 -2.05
N ASP A 379 6.27 -13.34 -1.95
CA ASP A 379 7.24 -13.16 -3.05
C ASP A 379 6.91 -14.00 -4.30
N VAL A 380 6.02 -14.99 -4.15
CA VAL A 380 5.50 -15.78 -5.27
C VAL A 380 4.76 -14.90 -6.29
N LEU A 381 4.09 -13.82 -5.87
CA LEU A 381 3.37 -12.94 -6.80
C LEU A 381 4.35 -12.23 -7.72
N THR A 382 5.42 -11.66 -7.15
CA THR A 382 6.52 -11.05 -7.91
C THR A 382 7.18 -12.06 -8.85
N LEU A 383 7.47 -13.27 -8.38
CA LEU A 383 8.01 -14.32 -9.26
C LEU A 383 7.06 -14.67 -10.41
N MET A 384 5.75 -14.73 -10.16
CA MET A 384 4.77 -15.03 -11.19
C MET A 384 4.55 -13.87 -12.16
N HIS A 385 4.70 -12.63 -11.71
CA HIS A 385 4.75 -11.43 -12.54
C HIS A 385 5.91 -11.53 -13.55
N GLU A 386 7.14 -11.76 -13.06
CA GLU A 386 8.30 -11.93 -13.93
C GLU A 386 8.20 -13.17 -14.84
N PHE A 387 7.54 -14.22 -14.36
CA PHE A 387 7.26 -15.40 -15.17
C PHE A 387 6.31 -15.08 -16.34
N GLY A 388 5.47 -14.07 -16.23
CA GLY A 388 4.70 -13.54 -17.35
C GLY A 388 5.56 -12.92 -18.44
N HIS A 389 6.51 -12.07 -18.08
CA HIS A 389 7.50 -11.57 -19.04
C HIS A 389 8.31 -12.72 -19.65
N PHE A 390 8.79 -13.65 -18.82
CA PHE A 390 9.55 -14.81 -19.28
C PHE A 390 8.76 -15.64 -20.30
N THR A 391 7.48 -15.91 -20.03
CA THR A 391 6.64 -16.71 -20.93
C THR A 391 6.33 -15.96 -22.23
N SER A 392 6.14 -14.64 -22.19
CA SER A 392 6.02 -13.82 -23.40
C SER A 392 7.31 -13.88 -24.24
N ALA A 393 8.45 -13.60 -23.62
CA ALA A 393 9.77 -13.66 -24.26
C ALA A 393 10.13 -15.08 -24.75
N TYR A 394 9.61 -16.13 -24.09
CA TYR A 394 9.73 -17.53 -24.52
C TYR A 394 9.05 -17.79 -25.87
N TYR A 395 7.90 -17.18 -26.16
CA TYR A 395 7.24 -17.35 -27.45
C TYR A 395 7.74 -16.38 -28.52
N ASN A 396 8.11 -15.17 -28.13
CA ASN A 396 8.45 -14.11 -29.07
C ASN A 396 9.95 -13.95 -29.33
N HIS A 397 10.79 -14.86 -28.83
CA HIS A 397 12.25 -14.78 -28.97
C HIS A 397 12.84 -13.45 -28.48
N GLY A 398 12.36 -12.97 -27.32
CA GLY A 398 12.81 -11.72 -26.73
C GLY A 398 12.27 -10.47 -27.43
N SER A 399 11.51 -10.61 -28.52
CA SER A 399 10.78 -9.50 -29.13
C SER A 399 9.60 -9.13 -28.24
N THR A 400 9.70 -7.99 -27.58
CA THR A 400 8.59 -7.34 -26.88
C THR A 400 8.12 -6.15 -27.71
N GLY A 401 6.82 -5.85 -27.63
CA GLY A 401 6.28 -4.61 -28.18
C GLY A 401 6.63 -3.42 -27.29
N SER A 402 5.69 -2.48 -27.14
CA SER A 402 5.86 -1.39 -26.18
C SER A 402 5.92 -1.90 -24.73
N ASN A 403 6.45 -1.09 -23.82
CA ASN A 403 6.46 -1.44 -22.39
C ASN A 403 5.04 -1.70 -21.87
N ASP A 404 4.06 -0.93 -22.34
CA ASP A 404 2.65 -1.09 -21.96
C ASP A 404 2.11 -2.47 -22.39
N GLU A 405 2.53 -2.99 -23.55
CA GLU A 405 2.18 -4.35 -23.99
C GLU A 405 2.90 -5.44 -23.19
N ALA A 406 4.16 -5.20 -22.82
CA ALA A 406 4.95 -6.16 -22.04
C ALA A 406 4.30 -6.44 -20.66
N GLU A 407 3.72 -5.41 -20.03
CA GLU A 407 3.06 -5.52 -18.72
C GLU A 407 1.71 -6.25 -18.72
N VAL A 408 1.13 -6.49 -19.91
CA VAL A 408 -0.13 -7.25 -20.01
C VAL A 408 0.08 -8.70 -19.58
N ALA A 409 1.18 -9.33 -20.01
CA ALA A 409 1.44 -10.74 -19.73
C ALA A 409 1.82 -10.97 -18.27
N SER A 410 2.66 -10.10 -17.69
CA SER A 410 3.10 -10.15 -16.30
C SER A 410 1.93 -9.97 -15.33
N SER A 411 1.22 -8.85 -15.43
CA SER A 411 0.08 -8.50 -14.57
C SER A 411 -1.05 -9.53 -14.67
N ALA A 412 -1.29 -10.09 -15.87
CA ALA A 412 -2.30 -11.14 -16.04
C ALA A 412 -1.93 -12.44 -15.30
N LEU A 413 -0.65 -12.84 -15.33
CA LEU A 413 -0.19 -14.04 -14.62
C LEU A 413 -0.17 -13.85 -13.11
N GLU A 414 0.14 -12.65 -12.63
CA GLU A 414 -0.01 -12.29 -11.22
C GLU A 414 -1.48 -12.40 -10.76
N LEU A 415 -2.42 -11.80 -11.48
CA LEU A 415 -3.86 -11.91 -11.20
C LEU A 415 -4.37 -13.36 -11.25
N LEU A 416 -3.93 -14.13 -12.24
CA LEU A 416 -4.27 -15.54 -12.32
C LEU A 416 -3.72 -16.32 -11.12
N THR A 417 -2.56 -15.93 -10.59
CA THR A 417 -1.95 -16.57 -9.41
C THR A 417 -2.90 -16.52 -8.22
N LEU A 418 -3.55 -15.38 -7.97
CA LEU A 418 -4.53 -15.25 -6.89
C LEU A 418 -5.69 -16.24 -7.02
N LYS A 419 -6.14 -16.52 -8.25
CA LYS A 419 -7.22 -17.50 -8.52
C LYS A 419 -6.81 -18.95 -8.24
N TYR A 420 -5.53 -19.29 -8.42
CA TYR A 420 -5.02 -20.65 -8.23
C TYR A 420 -4.30 -20.84 -6.89
N ALA A 421 -4.29 -19.81 -6.03
CA ALA A 421 -3.71 -19.85 -4.69
C ALA A 421 -4.38 -20.93 -3.81
N ASP A 422 -5.68 -21.16 -4.00
CA ASP A 422 -6.45 -22.15 -3.24
C ASP A 422 -5.85 -23.56 -3.37
N GLY A 423 -5.51 -24.14 -2.22
CA GLY A 423 -4.93 -25.48 -2.12
C GLY A 423 -3.47 -25.57 -2.59
N VAL A 424 -2.81 -24.46 -2.93
CA VAL A 424 -1.34 -24.34 -2.90
C VAL A 424 -0.90 -23.81 -1.53
N PHE A 425 -1.63 -22.80 -1.04
CA PHE A 425 -1.50 -22.26 0.29
C PHE A 425 -2.57 -22.84 1.23
N ASP A 426 -2.33 -22.78 2.54
CA ASP A 426 -3.41 -22.96 3.51
C ASP A 426 -4.44 -21.82 3.38
N SER A 427 -5.64 -22.00 3.93
CA SER A 427 -6.75 -21.06 3.73
C SER A 427 -6.49 -19.66 4.28
N GLU A 428 -5.70 -19.54 5.35
CA GLU A 428 -5.39 -18.25 5.97
C GLU A 428 -4.37 -17.49 5.12
N THR A 429 -3.29 -18.16 4.73
CA THR A 429 -2.27 -17.60 3.83
C THR A 429 -2.85 -17.25 2.46
N ALA A 430 -3.71 -18.10 1.88
CA ALA A 430 -4.38 -17.82 0.61
C ALA A 430 -5.27 -16.56 0.69
N ALA A 431 -6.00 -16.39 1.80
CA ALA A 431 -6.83 -15.21 2.02
C ALA A 431 -5.98 -13.93 2.16
N SER A 432 -4.88 -14.00 2.90
CA SER A 432 -3.94 -12.88 3.07
C SER A 432 -3.28 -12.49 1.75
N ILE A 433 -2.73 -13.45 1.00
CA ILE A 433 -2.17 -13.22 -0.34
C ILE A 433 -3.22 -12.65 -1.29
N GLY A 434 -4.46 -13.17 -1.25
CA GLY A 434 -5.58 -12.68 -2.04
C GLY A 434 -5.89 -11.20 -1.75
N LYS A 435 -6.01 -10.83 -0.47
CA LYS A 435 -6.34 -9.46 -0.05
C LYS A 435 -5.21 -8.49 -0.39
N SER A 436 -3.97 -8.83 -0.03
CA SER A 436 -2.80 -7.98 -0.28
C SER A 436 -2.44 -7.89 -1.76
N GLY A 437 -2.57 -8.98 -2.53
CA GLY A 437 -2.35 -8.95 -3.98
C GLY A 437 -3.35 -8.07 -4.72
N ILE A 438 -4.65 -8.15 -4.34
CA ILE A 438 -5.66 -7.24 -4.88
C ILE A 438 -5.36 -5.79 -4.50
N LEU A 439 -4.97 -5.52 -3.24
CA LEU A 439 -4.56 -4.18 -2.83
C LEU A 439 -3.37 -3.70 -3.66
N SER A 440 -2.34 -4.53 -3.85
CA SER A 440 -1.14 -4.21 -4.63
C SER A 440 -1.50 -3.76 -6.04
N ILE A 441 -2.31 -4.54 -6.75
CA ILE A 441 -2.75 -4.22 -8.13
C ILE A 441 -3.55 -2.91 -8.17
N ILE A 442 -4.47 -2.71 -7.22
CA ILE A 442 -5.27 -1.48 -7.14
C ILE A 442 -4.37 -0.28 -6.80
N SER A 443 -3.41 -0.45 -5.89
CA SER A 443 -2.42 0.58 -5.52
C SER A 443 -1.60 0.97 -6.74
N SER A 444 -1.09 0.00 -7.51
CA SER A 444 -0.33 0.25 -8.73
C SER A 444 -1.15 1.05 -9.75
N LEU A 445 -2.43 0.73 -9.96
CA LEU A 445 -3.29 1.53 -10.85
C LEU A 445 -3.45 2.98 -10.38
N VAL A 446 -3.61 3.19 -9.07
CA VAL A 446 -3.74 4.51 -8.44
C VAL A 446 -2.44 5.29 -8.52
N GLU A 447 -1.32 4.69 -8.13
CA GLU A 447 0.02 5.30 -8.11
C GLU A 447 0.53 5.61 -9.51
N CYS A 448 0.45 4.67 -10.46
CA CYS A 448 0.87 4.91 -11.83
C CYS A 448 0.05 6.03 -12.50
N ALA A 449 -1.26 6.09 -12.25
CA ALA A 449 -2.11 7.17 -12.74
C ALA A 449 -1.75 8.52 -12.09
N ALA A 450 -1.53 8.52 -10.77
CA ALA A 450 -1.06 9.69 -10.04
C ALA A 450 0.26 10.22 -10.61
N TYR A 451 1.31 9.40 -10.68
CA TYR A 451 2.60 9.81 -11.23
C TYR A 451 2.49 10.31 -12.68
N SER A 452 1.70 9.64 -13.51
CA SER A 452 1.47 10.06 -14.90
C SER A 452 0.76 11.41 -15.00
N GLU A 453 -0.21 11.69 -14.14
CA GLU A 453 -0.90 12.99 -14.12
C GLU A 453 0.00 14.08 -13.56
N PHE A 454 0.78 13.78 -12.51
CA PHE A 454 1.80 14.67 -11.97
C PHE A 454 2.82 15.09 -13.03
N GLU A 455 3.39 14.12 -13.78
CA GLU A 455 4.33 14.42 -14.86
C GLU A 455 3.69 15.29 -15.93
N ASN A 456 2.44 15.02 -16.32
CA ASN A 456 1.72 15.84 -17.31
C ASN A 456 1.54 17.29 -16.83
N LEU A 457 1.22 17.51 -15.55
CA LEU A 457 1.12 18.86 -14.97
C LEU A 457 2.48 19.58 -15.00
N VAL A 458 3.54 18.87 -14.62
CA VAL A 458 4.91 19.37 -14.56
C VAL A 458 5.45 19.75 -15.94
N TYR A 459 5.32 18.87 -16.95
CA TYR A 459 5.80 19.15 -18.31
C TYR A 459 4.97 20.23 -19.02
N SER A 460 3.71 20.44 -18.61
CA SER A 460 2.84 21.46 -19.18
C SER A 460 3.07 22.88 -18.61
N ASP A 461 3.68 23.02 -17.42
CA ASP A 461 3.96 24.33 -16.83
C ASP A 461 5.26 24.94 -17.37
N LYS A 462 5.13 25.96 -18.23
CA LYS A 462 6.25 26.70 -18.81
C LYS A 462 7.01 27.59 -17.81
N ALA A 463 6.43 27.83 -16.63
CA ALA A 463 7.00 28.61 -15.54
C ALA A 463 7.07 27.76 -14.26
N LEU A 464 7.45 26.49 -14.42
CA LEU A 464 7.62 25.55 -13.31
C LEU A 464 8.67 26.05 -12.31
N THR A 465 8.35 25.93 -11.03
CA THR A 465 9.27 26.16 -9.91
C THR A 465 9.24 24.92 -9.00
N ALA A 466 10.23 24.78 -8.11
CA ALA A 466 10.25 23.68 -7.15
C ALA A 466 9.00 23.68 -6.24
N GLU A 467 8.54 24.87 -5.84
CA GLU A 467 7.30 25.05 -5.06
C GLU A 467 6.07 24.53 -5.81
N LYS A 468 5.91 24.91 -7.09
CA LYS A 468 4.81 24.42 -7.92
C LYS A 468 4.90 22.92 -8.17
N CYS A 469 6.10 22.39 -8.41
CA CYS A 469 6.33 20.96 -8.59
C CYS A 469 5.86 20.17 -7.36
N ASN A 470 6.27 20.59 -6.16
CA ASN A 470 5.80 20.00 -4.90
C ASN A 470 4.28 20.15 -4.73
N GLY A 471 3.73 21.31 -5.11
CA GLY A 471 2.29 21.57 -5.11
C GLY A 471 1.50 20.64 -6.02
N TYR A 472 1.98 20.39 -7.24
CA TYR A 472 1.36 19.44 -8.17
C TYR A 472 1.40 18.01 -7.64
N PHE A 473 2.54 17.57 -7.09
CA PHE A 473 2.62 16.23 -6.51
C PHE A 473 1.66 16.07 -5.33
N ARG A 474 1.60 17.07 -4.45
CA ARG A 474 0.66 17.09 -3.32
C ARG A 474 -0.79 17.01 -3.81
N GLN A 475 -1.17 17.88 -4.75
CA GLN A 475 -2.52 17.90 -5.32
C GLN A 475 -2.91 16.50 -5.83
N VAL A 476 -2.06 15.90 -6.65
CA VAL A 476 -2.29 14.58 -7.21
C VAL A 476 -2.37 13.52 -6.10
N ALA A 477 -1.44 13.52 -5.14
CA ALA A 477 -1.45 12.55 -4.04
C ALA A 477 -2.78 12.60 -3.23
N GLU A 478 -3.35 13.79 -3.05
CA GLU A 478 -4.64 13.98 -2.37
C GLU A 478 -5.82 13.48 -3.23
N GLU A 479 -5.86 13.87 -4.51
CA GLU A 479 -6.91 13.46 -5.47
C GLU A 479 -6.96 11.93 -5.66
N TYR A 480 -5.81 11.27 -5.63
CA TYR A 480 -5.69 9.82 -5.75
C TYR A 480 -5.74 9.08 -4.40
N GLY A 481 -5.81 9.80 -3.28
CA GLY A 481 -5.88 9.19 -1.95
C GLY A 481 -4.62 8.48 -1.48
N ILE A 482 -3.47 8.81 -2.09
CA ILE A 482 -2.13 8.37 -1.67
C ILE A 482 -1.75 9.10 -0.36
N SER A 483 -2.15 10.36 -0.22
CA SER A 483 -2.09 11.08 1.05
C SER A 483 -3.50 11.16 1.68
N GLY A 484 -3.56 11.24 3.02
CA GLY A 484 -4.81 11.37 3.78
C GLY A 484 -5.59 12.66 3.56
N GLY A 485 -5.22 13.48 2.57
CA GLY A 485 -5.78 14.80 2.34
C GLY A 485 -5.30 15.85 3.34
N ASP A 486 -5.94 17.01 3.28
CA ASP A 486 -5.76 18.12 4.22
C ASP A 486 -6.56 17.97 5.53
N GLY A 487 -7.11 16.78 5.81
CA GLY A 487 -7.94 16.54 6.99
C GLY A 487 -7.19 15.89 8.14
N GLY A 488 -7.65 16.19 9.35
CA GLY A 488 -7.02 15.65 10.54
C GLY A 488 -7.60 16.19 11.84
N TYR A 489 -6.83 16.01 12.91
CA TYR A 489 -7.17 16.46 14.25
C TYR A 489 -6.04 17.31 14.82
N LEU A 490 -6.41 18.45 15.39
CA LEU A 490 -5.52 19.27 16.20
C LEU A 490 -5.58 18.78 17.64
N PHE A 491 -4.48 18.22 18.14
CA PHE A 491 -4.38 17.74 19.52
C PHE A 491 -3.80 18.81 20.44
N VAL A 492 -4.48 19.06 21.56
CA VAL A 492 -4.00 19.92 22.64
C VAL A 492 -3.90 19.09 23.91
N ASN A 493 -2.73 19.14 24.54
CA ASN A 493 -2.50 18.57 25.86
C ASN A 493 -1.79 19.59 26.75
N ASN A 494 -2.53 20.16 27.70
CA ASN A 494 -2.02 21.02 28.76
C ASN A 494 -2.19 20.34 30.14
N TYR A 495 -1.97 19.02 30.18
CA TYR A 495 -2.02 18.20 31.38
C TYR A 495 -0.71 17.41 31.56
N GLN A 496 -0.12 17.52 32.74
CA GLN A 496 0.99 16.66 33.15
C GLN A 496 0.79 16.20 34.59
N ARG A 497 0.85 14.88 34.81
CA ARG A 497 0.61 14.30 36.14
C ARG A 497 1.63 14.84 37.16
N GLY A 498 1.12 15.43 38.24
CA GLY A 498 1.94 15.95 39.34
C GLY A 498 2.64 17.27 39.03
N TYR A 499 2.28 17.95 37.95
CA TYR A 499 2.82 19.24 37.55
C TYR A 499 1.69 20.21 37.22
N GLU A 500 1.85 21.46 37.62
CA GLU A 500 0.91 22.54 37.30
C GLU A 500 1.36 23.21 35.99
N MET A 501 0.56 23.05 34.95
CA MET A 501 0.82 23.62 33.63
C MET A 501 0.46 25.10 33.59
N ALA A 502 1.02 25.84 32.63
CA ALA A 502 0.71 27.25 32.47
C ALA A 502 -0.71 27.47 31.93
N GLU A 503 -1.32 28.57 32.34
CA GLU A 503 -2.58 29.07 31.77
C GLU A 503 -2.28 29.85 30.49
N HIS A 504 -3.05 29.62 29.43
CA HIS A 504 -2.91 30.29 28.13
C HIS A 504 -4.20 31.02 27.78
N GLU A 505 -4.25 32.33 28.01
CA GLU A 505 -5.46 33.14 27.81
C GLU A 505 -5.62 33.63 26.36
N GLY A 506 -6.83 33.51 25.82
CA GLY A 506 -7.25 34.13 24.56
C GLY A 506 -6.45 33.69 23.32
N ILE A 507 -5.94 32.46 23.30
CA ILE A 507 -5.12 31.97 22.20
C ILE A 507 -5.97 31.51 21.03
N SER A 508 -5.45 31.71 19.82
CA SER A 508 -6.04 31.21 18.57
C SER A 508 -5.21 30.03 18.10
N LEU A 509 -5.85 28.89 17.88
CA LEU A 509 -5.17 27.70 17.34
C LEU A 509 -5.21 27.73 15.81
N GLY A 510 -4.10 27.40 15.16
CA GLY A 510 -3.97 27.47 13.71
C GLY A 510 -3.42 26.18 13.11
N VAL A 511 -3.92 25.79 11.94
CA VAL A 511 -3.44 24.66 11.15
C VAL A 511 -3.19 25.13 9.72
N SER A 512 -2.03 24.78 9.16
CA SER A 512 -1.71 25.04 7.76
C SER A 512 -2.13 23.85 6.89
N ILE A 513 -2.91 24.11 5.84
CA ILE A 513 -3.40 23.15 4.85
C ILE A 513 -3.06 23.62 3.42
N SER A 514 -3.24 22.77 2.40
CA SER A 514 -2.88 23.11 1.01
C SER A 514 -3.63 24.34 0.47
N THR A 515 -4.88 24.54 0.91
CA THR A 515 -5.73 25.65 0.46
C THR A 515 -5.58 26.92 1.30
N GLY A 516 -4.67 26.94 2.29
CA GLY A 516 -4.41 28.09 3.15
C GLY A 516 -4.30 27.73 4.64
N GLU A 517 -4.72 28.64 5.52
CA GLU A 517 -4.72 28.41 6.97
C GLU A 517 -6.15 28.25 7.50
N ILE A 518 -6.28 27.41 8.52
CA ILE A 518 -7.48 27.27 9.34
C ILE A 518 -7.15 27.85 10.71
N HIS A 519 -7.99 28.76 11.20
CA HIS A 519 -7.86 29.34 12.54
C HIS A 519 -9.13 29.04 13.34
N PHE A 520 -8.97 28.36 14.47
CA PHE A 520 -10.07 28.10 15.40
C PHE A 520 -10.39 29.36 16.23
N PRO A 521 -11.61 29.49 16.75
CA PRO A 521 -11.97 30.58 17.65
C PRO A 521 -11.02 30.70 18.84
N LYS A 522 -10.85 31.94 19.32
CA LYS A 522 -10.04 32.19 20.52
C LYS A 522 -10.64 31.50 21.74
N GLN A 523 -9.80 30.82 22.50
CA GLN A 523 -10.18 30.15 23.75
C GLN A 523 -9.05 30.24 24.77
N ASP A 524 -9.39 30.03 26.04
CA ASP A 524 -8.41 29.86 27.10
C ASP A 524 -8.04 28.38 27.19
N ILE A 525 -6.76 28.07 27.45
CA ILE A 525 -6.29 26.71 27.71
C ILE A 525 -5.69 26.66 29.11
N LYS A 526 -6.38 25.97 30.00
CA LYS A 526 -6.10 25.93 31.43
C LYS A 526 -5.25 24.75 31.83
N ASN A 527 -4.69 24.79 33.03
CA ASN A 527 -4.00 23.65 33.61
C ASN A 527 -4.96 22.44 33.70
N GLY A 528 -4.56 21.32 33.10
CA GLY A 528 -5.33 20.09 33.07
C GLY A 528 -6.23 19.93 31.86
N ASP A 529 -6.27 20.91 30.96
CA ASP A 529 -7.03 20.81 29.72
C ASP A 529 -6.36 19.85 28.74
N TYR A 530 -7.19 19.04 28.08
CA TYR A 530 -6.80 18.21 26.95
C TYR A 530 -8.02 17.99 26.07
N PHE A 531 -7.85 18.19 24.78
CA PHE A 531 -8.91 18.02 23.78
C PHE A 531 -8.30 17.85 22.40
N PHE A 532 -9.14 17.48 21.44
CA PHE A 532 -8.74 17.51 20.04
C PHE A 532 -9.90 17.99 19.17
N TYR A 533 -9.58 18.78 18.16
CA TYR A 533 -10.55 19.37 17.25
C TYR A 533 -10.28 18.91 15.82
N PRO A 534 -11.31 18.42 15.10
CA PRO A 534 -11.14 18.01 13.73
C PRO A 534 -11.16 19.20 12.77
N PHE A 535 -10.43 19.07 11.67
CA PHE A 535 -10.44 20.00 10.52
C PHE A 535 -10.51 19.20 9.21
N GLN A 536 -11.14 19.80 8.20
CA GLN A 536 -11.59 19.11 6.99
C GLN A 536 -12.32 17.79 7.30
N PHE A 537 -13.22 17.82 8.27
CA PHE A 537 -13.94 16.64 8.74
C PHE A 537 -15.11 16.30 7.80
N PRO A 538 -15.08 15.14 7.13
CA PRO A 538 -16.12 14.78 6.17
C PRO A 538 -17.43 14.45 6.89
N LEU A 539 -18.53 14.99 6.37
CA LEU A 539 -19.89 14.68 6.75
C LEU A 539 -20.62 13.93 5.61
N ALA A 540 -21.93 13.69 5.75
CA ALA A 540 -22.72 13.08 4.67
C ALA A 540 -22.94 14.04 3.49
N ASP A 541 -23.32 13.44 2.36
CA ASP A 541 -23.68 14.12 1.11
C ASP A 541 -22.60 15.09 0.58
N GLY A 542 -21.33 14.76 0.83
CA GLY A 542 -20.18 15.55 0.39
C GLY A 542 -19.97 16.86 1.15
N GLN A 543 -20.73 17.12 2.22
CA GLN A 543 -20.49 18.25 3.10
C GLN A 543 -19.22 18.00 3.94
N VAL A 544 -18.45 19.06 4.20
CA VAL A 544 -17.19 18.98 4.96
C VAL A 544 -17.15 20.15 5.94
N LEU A 545 -16.93 19.84 7.22
CA LEU A 545 -16.59 20.86 8.21
C LEU A 545 -15.14 21.26 7.97
N ARG A 546 -14.94 22.52 7.53
CA ARG A 546 -13.61 23.10 7.46
C ARG A 546 -12.93 23.01 8.83
N TRP A 547 -13.66 23.33 9.89
CA TRP A 547 -13.27 23.10 11.27
C TRP A 547 -14.50 23.08 12.19
N ILE A 548 -14.35 22.49 13.38
CA ILE A 548 -15.32 22.56 14.48
C ILE A 548 -14.56 22.56 15.82
N ASN A 549 -14.96 23.41 16.76
CA ASN A 549 -14.32 23.50 18.09
C ASN A 549 -14.85 22.45 19.09
N GLN A 550 -15.19 21.26 18.61
CA GLN A 550 -15.75 20.18 19.41
C GLN A 550 -15.05 18.86 19.08
N THR A 551 -14.96 17.99 20.07
CA THR A 551 -14.33 16.68 19.93
C THR A 551 -15.36 15.64 19.48
N PRO A 552 -15.14 14.88 18.38
CA PRO A 552 -16.09 13.86 17.95
C PRO A 552 -16.27 12.76 18.99
N LEU A 553 -17.52 12.36 19.21
CA LEU A 553 -17.93 11.28 20.11
C LEU A 553 -18.30 10.01 19.35
N CYS A 554 -19.32 10.11 18.48
CA CYS A 554 -19.81 9.01 17.65
C CYS A 554 -20.70 9.55 16.53
N GLN A 555 -21.23 8.67 15.68
CA GLN A 555 -22.24 9.02 14.69
C GLN A 555 -23.32 7.95 14.60
N ILE A 556 -24.53 8.36 14.21
CA ILE A 556 -25.66 7.48 13.92
C ILE A 556 -26.13 7.75 12.48
N ASN A 557 -26.21 6.69 11.68
CA ASN A 557 -26.74 6.67 10.31
C ASN A 557 -26.11 7.70 9.35
N ARG A 558 -24.90 8.20 9.61
CA ARG A 558 -24.27 9.30 8.86
C ARG A 558 -25.10 10.57 8.81
N LYS A 559 -26.07 10.74 9.71
CA LYS A 559 -26.95 11.90 9.76
C LYS A 559 -26.89 12.63 11.10
N LEU A 560 -26.73 11.88 12.20
CA LEU A 560 -26.56 12.45 13.52
C LEU A 560 -25.09 12.31 13.92
N TRP A 561 -24.41 13.45 14.07
CA TRP A 561 -23.00 13.50 14.40
C TRP A 561 -22.84 14.02 15.82
N PHE A 562 -22.38 13.16 16.73
CA PHE A 562 -22.25 13.51 18.14
C PHE A 562 -20.84 14.03 18.41
N PHE A 563 -20.77 15.17 19.10
CA PHE A 563 -19.55 15.78 19.58
C PHE A 563 -19.66 16.13 21.06
N TYR A 564 -18.53 16.39 21.69
CA TYR A 564 -18.47 16.94 23.03
C TYR A 564 -17.39 17.99 23.19
N GLY A 565 -17.59 18.90 24.14
CA GLY A 565 -16.62 19.95 24.42
C GLY A 565 -17.00 20.77 25.65
N THR A 566 -16.15 21.76 25.94
CA THR A 566 -16.35 22.73 27.03
C THR A 566 -16.67 24.12 26.50
N GLU A 567 -16.29 24.41 25.26
CA GLU A 567 -16.58 25.68 24.58
C GLU A 567 -17.96 25.64 23.91
N PRO A 568 -18.64 26.79 23.76
CA PRO A 568 -19.82 26.90 22.93
C PRO A 568 -19.55 26.42 21.50
N LEU A 569 -20.49 25.70 20.89
CA LEU A 569 -20.36 25.18 19.53
C LEU A 569 -20.07 26.31 18.53
N SER A 570 -19.01 26.13 17.76
CA SER A 570 -18.65 26.95 16.61
C SER A 570 -17.99 26.07 15.55
N TYR A 571 -18.32 26.31 14.30
CA TYR A 571 -17.83 25.53 13.16
C TYR A 571 -17.89 26.36 11.87
N GLU A 572 -17.20 25.88 10.85
CA GLU A 572 -17.26 26.42 9.49
C GLU A 572 -17.37 25.27 8.49
N LEU A 573 -18.17 25.44 7.43
CA LEU A 573 -18.30 24.51 6.32
C LEU A 573 -17.49 25.01 5.12
N ASN A 574 -16.94 24.10 4.30
CA ASN A 574 -16.12 24.48 3.13
C ASN A 574 -16.92 25.20 2.03
N ALA A 575 -18.06 24.63 1.64
CA ALA A 575 -18.78 25.04 0.42
C ALA A 575 -20.25 25.41 0.66
N ALA A 576 -20.81 25.03 1.81
CA ALA A 576 -22.21 25.27 2.16
C ALA A 576 -22.31 26.35 3.23
N GLU A 577 -23.35 27.18 3.17
CA GLU A 577 -23.61 28.18 4.22
C GLU A 577 -24.23 27.54 5.48
N MET A 578 -24.86 26.37 5.33
CA MET A 578 -25.66 25.71 6.37
C MET A 578 -25.62 24.19 6.21
N LEU A 579 -25.74 23.46 7.31
CA LEU A 579 -25.92 22.00 7.30
C LEU A 579 -27.27 21.63 6.67
N SER A 580 -27.29 20.60 5.84
CA SER A 580 -28.51 20.09 5.22
C SER A 580 -28.62 18.57 5.36
N GLY A 581 -29.80 18.08 5.76
CA GLY A 581 -30.11 16.64 5.88
C GLY A 581 -29.42 15.90 7.03
N GLN A 582 -28.76 16.65 7.92
CA GLN A 582 -27.96 16.13 9.02
C GLN A 582 -27.93 17.11 10.19
N ALA A 583 -27.54 16.63 11.37
CA ALA A 583 -27.46 17.40 12.60
C ALA A 583 -26.16 17.13 13.36
N LEU A 584 -25.58 18.19 13.92
CA LEU A 584 -24.51 18.11 14.91
C LEU A 584 -25.17 18.12 16.30
N VAL A 585 -24.90 17.11 17.11
CA VAL A 585 -25.41 16.97 18.47
C VAL A 585 -24.24 17.10 19.44
N VAL A 586 -24.20 18.17 20.21
CA VAL A 586 -23.09 18.51 21.10
C VAL A 586 -23.50 18.32 22.56
N THR A 587 -22.65 17.65 23.33
CA THR A 587 -22.83 17.45 24.77
C THR A 587 -21.63 17.95 25.56
N ASP A 588 -21.76 18.14 26.87
CA ASP A 588 -20.60 18.35 27.73
C ASP A 588 -19.81 17.04 27.96
N ARG A 589 -18.59 17.19 28.50
CA ARG A 589 -17.70 16.05 28.80
C ARG A 589 -18.24 15.11 29.87
N ILE A 590 -19.09 15.58 30.78
CA ILE A 590 -19.67 14.74 31.84
C ILE A 590 -20.67 13.77 31.20
N TRP A 591 -21.54 14.29 30.34
CA TRP A 591 -22.54 13.50 29.64
C TRP A 591 -21.97 12.66 28.50
N ALA A 592 -20.86 13.08 27.87
CA ALA A 592 -20.12 12.23 26.94
C ALA A 592 -19.64 10.92 27.59
N LYS A 593 -19.18 10.98 28.86
CA LYS A 593 -18.81 9.78 29.65
C LYS A 593 -20.01 8.93 30.10
N ARG A 594 -21.21 9.51 30.01
CA ARG A 594 -22.49 8.89 30.37
C ARG A 594 -23.28 8.49 29.12
N ALA A 595 -22.64 8.56 27.94
CA ALA A 595 -23.23 8.16 26.67
C ALA A 595 -22.89 6.69 26.38
N TRP A 596 -23.88 5.91 25.97
CA TRP A 596 -23.78 4.48 25.76
C TRP A 596 -24.33 4.14 24.38
N GLN A 597 -23.48 3.60 23.51
CA GLN A 597 -23.89 3.00 22.24
C GLN A 597 -23.74 1.49 22.35
N MET A 598 -24.78 0.75 21.98
CA MET A 598 -24.86 -0.70 22.14
C MET A 598 -24.89 -1.38 20.77
N ALA A 599 -24.20 -2.52 20.63
CA ALA A 599 -24.06 -3.22 19.36
C ALA A 599 -25.40 -3.74 18.81
N LYS A 600 -26.32 -4.14 19.69
CA LYS A 600 -27.70 -4.53 19.33
C LYS A 600 -28.59 -3.36 18.94
N TYR A 601 -28.21 -2.14 19.31
CA TYR A 601 -28.97 -0.92 19.08
C TYR A 601 -28.07 0.15 18.43
N PRO A 602 -27.50 -0.13 17.25
CA PRO A 602 -26.49 0.75 16.63
C PRO A 602 -27.07 2.12 16.25
N ASN A 603 -28.40 2.20 16.10
CA ASN A 603 -29.13 3.40 15.68
C ASN A 603 -29.56 4.28 16.87
N ALA A 604 -29.03 4.03 18.08
CA ALA A 604 -29.40 4.73 19.30
C ALA A 604 -28.19 5.13 20.14
N LEU A 605 -28.25 6.34 20.72
CA LEU A 605 -27.34 6.75 21.77
C LEU A 605 -28.11 7.00 23.06
N PHE A 606 -27.75 6.28 24.11
CA PHE A 606 -28.38 6.37 25.42
C PHE A 606 -27.55 7.24 26.34
N PHE A 607 -28.19 8.03 27.20
CA PHE A 607 -27.52 8.86 28.19
C PHE A 607 -27.99 8.49 29.59
N SER A 608 -27.06 8.02 30.41
CA SER A 608 -27.34 7.67 31.80
C SER A 608 -26.11 7.72 32.69
N GLU A 609 -26.29 8.19 33.93
CA GLU A 609 -25.27 8.16 34.98
C GLU A 609 -24.98 6.73 35.43
N ALA A 610 -26.02 5.91 35.57
CA ALA A 610 -25.89 4.48 35.75
C ALA A 610 -25.48 3.79 34.43
N PRO A 611 -24.59 2.77 34.46
CA PRO A 611 -24.18 2.06 33.26
C PRO A 611 -25.27 1.18 32.67
N PHE A 612 -25.34 1.17 31.33
CA PHE A 612 -26.13 0.20 30.58
C PHE A 612 -25.32 -1.07 30.32
N LEU A 613 -25.94 -2.22 30.54
CA LEU A 613 -25.41 -3.54 30.24
C LEU A 613 -26.23 -4.17 29.12
N GLU A 614 -25.57 -4.51 28.01
CA GLU A 614 -26.19 -5.29 26.95
C GLU A 614 -26.21 -6.77 27.35
N THR A 615 -27.39 -7.40 27.34
CA THR A 615 -27.60 -8.81 27.69
C THR A 615 -28.08 -9.60 26.49
N GLU A 616 -28.08 -10.94 26.54
CA GLU A 616 -28.58 -11.77 25.43
C GLU A 616 -30.02 -11.40 25.00
N THR A 617 -30.87 -11.04 25.96
CA THR A 617 -32.30 -10.78 25.76
C THR A 617 -32.66 -9.30 25.64
N GLY A 618 -31.73 -8.36 25.90
CA GLY A 618 -32.01 -6.93 25.77
C GLY A 618 -30.93 -6.04 26.39
N MET A 619 -31.36 -5.03 27.16
CA MET A 619 -30.48 -4.18 27.95
C MET A 619 -30.97 -4.11 29.40
N GLU A 620 -30.03 -3.90 30.32
CA GLU A 620 -30.30 -3.63 31.72
C GLU A 620 -29.57 -2.36 32.16
N LEU A 621 -30.18 -1.59 33.06
CA LEU A 621 -29.53 -0.43 33.70
C LEU A 621 -29.07 -0.85 35.09
N ILE A 622 -27.77 -0.81 35.33
CA ILE A 622 -27.20 -1.23 36.62
C ILE A 622 -27.13 -0.03 37.55
N ARG A 623 -28.09 0.06 38.47
CA ARG A 623 -28.21 1.19 39.38
C ARG A 623 -27.71 0.85 40.79
N ARG A 624 -26.80 1.67 41.31
CA ARG A 624 -26.39 1.63 42.73
C ARG A 624 -27.40 2.38 43.60
N SER A 625 -27.49 2.03 44.88
CA SER A 625 -28.43 2.64 45.84
C SER A 625 -28.21 4.13 46.08
N ASP A 626 -27.02 4.65 45.77
CA ASP A 626 -26.62 6.06 45.87
C ASP A 626 -26.84 6.85 44.57
N CYS A 627 -27.28 6.19 43.49
CA CYS A 627 -27.59 6.87 42.23
C CYS A 627 -28.85 7.72 42.38
N THR A 628 -28.69 9.04 42.27
CA THR A 628 -29.77 10.03 42.38
C THR A 628 -30.50 10.28 41.07
N GLN A 629 -30.02 9.69 39.96
CA GLN A 629 -30.63 9.84 38.66
C GLN A 629 -32.05 9.25 38.62
N ASP A 630 -32.97 10.05 38.12
CA ASP A 630 -34.40 9.79 38.02
C ASP A 630 -34.90 9.69 36.57
N VAL A 631 -34.10 10.09 35.58
CA VAL A 631 -34.43 10.00 34.15
C VAL A 631 -33.25 9.54 33.31
N CYS A 632 -33.48 8.59 32.40
CA CYS A 632 -32.57 8.24 31.30
C CYS A 632 -33.04 8.88 29.99
N TRP A 633 -32.11 9.20 29.10
CA TRP A 633 -32.41 9.77 27.79
C TRP A 633 -31.90 8.87 26.66
N MET A 634 -32.54 8.96 25.51
CA MET A 634 -32.14 8.26 24.30
C MET A 634 -32.36 9.18 23.09
N VAL A 635 -31.40 9.20 22.17
CA VAL A 635 -31.48 9.92 20.90
C VAL A 635 -31.41 8.89 19.76
N LEU A 636 -32.36 8.99 18.83
CA LEU A 636 -32.52 8.13 17.64
C LEU A 636 -32.61 8.98 16.37
N ASP A 637 -32.34 8.38 15.22
CA ASP A 637 -32.70 8.93 13.89
C ASP A 637 -34.21 8.67 13.60
N THR A 638 -34.94 9.68 13.12
CA THR A 638 -36.39 9.58 12.82
C THR A 638 -36.70 8.83 11.54
N ALA A 639 -35.71 8.53 10.70
CA ALA A 639 -35.90 7.89 9.40
C ALA A 639 -36.30 6.40 9.46
N GLU A 640 -36.50 5.82 10.64
CA GLU A 640 -36.94 4.45 10.82
C GLU A 640 -38.07 4.36 11.86
N GLU A 641 -38.98 3.39 11.72
CA GLU A 641 -40.06 3.03 12.66
C GLU A 641 -39.55 2.55 14.05
N LEU A 642 -38.38 3.01 14.49
CA LEU A 642 -37.60 2.55 15.64
C LEU A 642 -38.22 2.93 16.98
N ALA A 643 -39.05 3.97 17.06
CA ALA A 643 -39.57 4.43 18.34
C ALA A 643 -40.63 3.49 18.94
N GLU A 644 -41.43 2.80 18.11
CA GLU A 644 -42.56 2.00 18.59
C GLU A 644 -42.18 0.92 19.61
N PRO A 645 -41.12 0.10 19.40
CA PRO A 645 -40.67 -0.87 20.40
C PRO A 645 -40.31 -0.23 21.74
N TRP A 646 -39.69 0.96 21.73
CA TRP A 646 -39.31 1.67 22.94
C TRP A 646 -40.51 2.21 23.70
N LEU A 647 -41.49 2.74 22.98
CA LEU A 647 -42.74 3.24 23.57
C LEU A 647 -43.50 2.13 24.29
N THR A 648 -43.54 0.91 23.73
CA THR A 648 -44.17 -0.25 24.40
C THR A 648 -43.46 -0.66 25.68
N ASN A 649 -42.17 -0.33 25.81
CA ASN A 649 -41.35 -0.60 27.00
C ASN A 649 -41.29 0.59 27.98
N GLY A 650 -42.17 1.58 27.84
CA GLY A 650 -42.34 2.68 28.80
C GLY A 650 -41.50 3.92 28.55
N TRP A 651 -40.70 3.96 27.48
CA TRP A 651 -40.07 5.19 27.01
C TRP A 651 -41.12 6.16 26.48
N LYS A 652 -40.83 7.46 26.54
CA LYS A 652 -41.74 8.52 26.12
C LYS A 652 -41.02 9.48 25.19
N ILE A 653 -41.58 9.72 24.02
CA ILE A 653 -41.10 10.80 23.12
C ILE A 653 -41.29 12.14 23.82
N VAL A 654 -40.31 13.02 23.67
CA VAL A 654 -40.32 14.38 24.20
C VAL A 654 -39.88 15.35 23.12
N ASP A 655 -40.59 16.47 23.02
CA ASP A 655 -40.27 17.55 22.09
C ASP A 655 -39.17 18.48 22.63
N GLU A 656 -38.92 18.43 23.94
CA GLU A 656 -37.91 19.22 24.63
C GLU A 656 -36.55 18.51 24.59
N MET A 657 -35.53 19.24 24.12
CA MET A 657 -34.15 18.77 24.13
C MET A 657 -33.62 18.78 25.57
N PRO A 658 -32.89 17.75 26.02
CA PRO A 658 -32.24 17.78 27.33
C PRO A 658 -31.28 18.97 27.43
N ASP A 659 -31.23 19.64 28.59
CA ASP A 659 -30.41 20.84 28.79
C ASP A 659 -28.90 20.63 28.53
N PHE A 660 -28.43 19.38 28.59
CA PHE A 660 -27.04 19.02 28.33
C PHE A 660 -26.73 18.78 26.84
N LEU A 661 -27.75 18.80 25.96
CA LEU A 661 -27.60 18.65 24.52
C LEU A 661 -27.86 19.97 23.80
N HIS A 662 -26.96 20.32 22.90
CA HIS A 662 -27.12 21.39 21.93
C HIS A 662 -27.16 20.79 20.53
N VAL A 663 -28.12 21.19 19.70
CA VAL A 663 -28.29 20.63 18.35
C VAL A 663 -28.28 21.75 17.31
N GLU A 664 -27.53 21.52 16.24
CA GLU A 664 -27.42 22.40 15.08
C GLU A 664 -27.69 21.62 13.79
N GLY A 665 -28.43 22.20 12.85
CA GLY A 665 -28.80 21.55 11.59
C GLY A 665 -30.26 21.08 11.56
N ASP A 666 -30.53 19.95 10.91
CA ASP A 666 -31.89 19.44 10.73
C ASP A 666 -32.38 18.72 11.99
N THR A 667 -33.22 19.36 12.79
CA THR A 667 -33.79 18.73 13.99
C THR A 667 -34.95 17.79 13.70
N SER A 668 -35.45 17.73 12.46
CA SER A 668 -36.54 16.81 12.10
C SER A 668 -36.08 15.37 11.94
N ILE A 669 -34.77 15.16 11.83
CA ILE A 669 -34.16 13.83 11.68
C ILE A 669 -33.80 13.17 13.02
N LEU A 670 -34.11 13.79 14.16
CA LEU A 670 -33.82 13.22 15.49
C LEU A 670 -35.09 13.00 16.31
N CYS A 671 -35.12 11.90 17.05
CA CYS A 671 -36.17 11.56 18.00
C CYS A 671 -35.55 11.43 19.39
N VAL A 672 -36.05 12.21 20.34
CA VAL A 672 -35.60 12.14 21.75
C VAL A 672 -36.65 11.40 22.57
N LEU A 673 -36.19 10.40 23.31
CA LEU A 673 -37.02 9.67 24.26
C LEU A 673 -36.45 9.81 25.67
N LYS A 674 -37.36 9.85 26.65
CA LYS A 674 -37.03 9.76 28.07
C LYS A 674 -37.63 8.52 28.71
N TYR A 675 -36.97 8.04 29.76
CA TYR A 675 -37.47 6.97 30.61
C TYR A 675 -37.39 7.39 32.08
N ASP A 676 -38.55 7.45 32.74
CA ASP A 676 -38.63 7.80 34.16
C ASP A 676 -38.25 6.57 35.00
N LEU A 677 -37.16 6.68 35.76
CA LEU A 677 -36.71 5.61 36.64
C LEU A 677 -37.59 5.52 37.88
N LYS A 678 -38.00 4.30 38.23
CA LYS A 678 -38.73 4.06 39.48
C LYS A 678 -37.80 4.29 40.67
N PRO A 679 -38.28 4.86 41.80
CA PRO A 679 -37.50 4.96 43.03
C PRO A 679 -36.94 3.60 43.43
N PHE A 680 -35.66 3.56 43.82
CA PHE A 680 -35.06 2.34 44.38
C PHE A 680 -35.55 2.18 45.82
N GLU A 681 -36.35 1.16 46.11
CA GLU A 681 -36.57 0.73 47.49
C GLU A 681 -35.40 -0.19 47.86
N ASN A 682 -34.49 0.28 48.72
CA ASN A 682 -33.43 -0.58 49.25
C ASN A 682 -34.09 -1.66 50.13
N PRO A 683 -34.05 -2.95 49.73
CA PRO A 683 -34.72 -4.00 50.50
C PRO A 683 -33.97 -4.33 51.80
N VAL A 684 -32.77 -3.77 52.01
CA VAL A 684 -31.90 -4.02 53.16
C VAL A 684 -31.79 -2.76 54.03
N GLY A 685 -32.30 -2.84 55.25
CA GLY A 685 -32.04 -1.87 56.31
C GLY A 685 -30.86 -2.32 57.16
N VAL A 686 -29.85 -1.47 57.30
CA VAL A 686 -28.71 -1.70 58.20
C VAL A 686 -28.86 -0.79 59.42
N ALA A 687 -28.91 -1.38 60.61
CA ALA A 687 -28.82 -0.68 61.88
C ALA A 687 -27.48 -1.00 62.54
N PHE A 688 -26.86 0.01 63.15
CA PHE A 688 -25.55 -0.10 63.77
C PHE A 688 -25.62 0.51 65.16
N GLU A 689 -25.37 -0.30 66.18
CA GLU A 689 -25.37 0.15 67.57
C GLU A 689 -24.04 -0.21 68.24
N LYS A 690 -23.49 0.74 68.99
CA LYS A 690 -22.30 0.50 69.79
C LYS A 690 -22.70 -0.29 71.04
N GLU A 691 -22.11 -1.46 71.24
CA GLU A 691 -22.37 -2.22 72.45
C GLU A 691 -21.55 -1.66 73.63
N GLY A 692 -22.17 -1.67 74.81
CA GLY A 692 -21.51 -1.25 76.04
C GLY A 692 -20.52 -2.32 76.49
N CYS A 693 -19.22 -2.02 76.46
CA CYS A 693 -18.19 -2.96 76.85
C CYS A 693 -18.18 -3.18 78.39
N GLU A 694 -18.39 -4.42 78.85
CA GLU A 694 -18.33 -4.80 80.28
C GLU A 694 -16.94 -5.26 80.75
N CYS A 695 -15.88 -5.17 79.93
CA CYS A 695 -14.53 -5.57 80.36
C CYS A 695 -13.53 -4.40 80.41
N GLU A 696 -13.07 -4.07 81.62
CA GLU A 696 -12.02 -3.08 81.94
C GLU A 696 -10.60 -3.46 81.45
N ARG A 697 -10.44 -4.37 80.48
CA ARG A 697 -9.12 -4.76 79.97
C ARG A 697 -9.10 -4.93 78.44
N GLU A 698 -8.43 -3.95 77.81
CA GLU A 698 -7.84 -3.91 76.46
C GLU A 698 -8.63 -3.22 75.32
N ALA A 699 -7.86 -2.67 74.38
CA ALA A 699 -8.15 -1.50 73.56
C ALA A 699 -8.99 -1.77 72.30
N TYR A 700 -10.21 -2.30 72.45
CA TYR A 700 -11.13 -2.47 71.32
C TYR A 700 -12.53 -1.90 71.61
N GLN A 701 -13.26 -1.59 70.55
CA GLN A 701 -14.67 -1.18 70.60
C GLN A 701 -15.50 -2.23 69.87
N GLU A 702 -16.58 -2.65 70.51
CA GLU A 702 -17.50 -3.64 69.95
C GLU A 702 -18.77 -2.96 69.43
N TYR A 703 -19.25 -3.43 68.31
CA TYR A 703 -20.43 -2.91 67.63
C TYR A 703 -21.31 -4.04 67.13
N SER A 704 -22.61 -3.85 67.25
CA SER A 704 -23.62 -4.76 66.73
C SER A 704 -24.17 -4.21 65.41
N ILE A 705 -24.02 -4.99 64.34
CA ILE A 705 -24.60 -4.70 63.03
C ILE A 705 -25.85 -5.57 62.90
N GLN A 706 -27.03 -4.94 62.88
CA GLN A 706 -28.28 -5.62 62.58
C GLN A 706 -28.68 -5.38 61.13
N LEU A 707 -28.82 -6.46 60.38
CA LEU A 707 -29.32 -6.46 59.02
C LEU A 707 -30.78 -6.88 59.03
N THR A 708 -31.66 -5.98 58.59
CA THR A 708 -33.08 -6.26 58.34
C THR A 708 -33.31 -6.32 56.84
N CYS A 709 -33.95 -7.38 56.37
CA CYS A 709 -34.26 -7.51 54.96
C CYS A 709 -35.62 -8.19 54.78
N ASP A 710 -36.54 -7.50 54.13
CA ASP A 710 -37.94 -7.94 54.02
C ASP A 710 -38.15 -9.08 53.02
N LYS A 711 -37.13 -9.42 52.20
CA LYS A 711 -37.25 -10.41 51.10
C LYS A 711 -36.01 -11.29 50.87
N ILE A 712 -35.33 -11.77 51.91
CA ILE A 712 -34.19 -12.72 51.71
C ILE A 712 -34.64 -14.06 51.10
N CYS A 713 -35.92 -14.44 51.21
CA CYS A 713 -36.34 -15.80 50.86
C CYS A 713 -36.28 -16.16 49.37
N ASP A 714 -36.18 -15.20 48.45
CA ASP A 714 -36.00 -15.48 47.01
C ASP A 714 -34.57 -15.16 46.49
N ALA A 715 -33.74 -14.49 47.31
CA ALA A 715 -32.41 -14.00 46.93
C ALA A 715 -31.26 -14.93 47.37
N ALA A 716 -31.54 -16.19 47.68
CA ALA A 716 -30.51 -17.20 47.96
C ALA A 716 -29.59 -17.51 46.75
N SER A 717 -29.76 -16.83 45.61
CA SER A 717 -28.96 -16.98 44.41
C SER A 717 -27.89 -15.90 44.17
N GLU A 718 -27.90 -14.74 44.86
CA GLU A 718 -26.93 -13.65 44.60
C GLU A 718 -25.90 -13.45 45.73
N ASP A 719 -24.71 -12.95 45.37
CA ASP A 719 -23.64 -12.62 46.31
C ASP A 719 -23.91 -11.25 46.97
N VAL A 720 -24.46 -11.27 48.19
CA VAL A 720 -24.66 -10.04 48.98
C VAL A 720 -23.42 -9.77 49.82
N PHE A 721 -22.93 -8.53 49.82
CA PHE A 721 -21.78 -8.09 50.59
C PHE A 721 -22.16 -6.99 51.58
N LEU A 722 -21.63 -7.10 52.80
CA LEU A 722 -21.60 -6.04 53.79
C LEU A 722 -20.30 -5.26 53.64
N GLN A 723 -20.39 -3.98 53.26
CA GLN A 723 -19.23 -3.09 53.26
C GLN A 723 -19.19 -2.29 54.57
N ILE A 724 -18.10 -2.44 55.30
CA ILE A 724 -17.85 -1.79 56.59
C ILE A 724 -16.73 -0.78 56.38
N ASP A 725 -17.09 0.50 56.36
CA ASP A 725 -16.11 1.58 56.47
C ASP A 725 -15.70 1.72 57.95
N PHE A 726 -14.41 1.53 58.23
CA PHE A 726 -13.89 1.55 59.59
C PHE A 726 -12.50 2.19 59.60
N GLN A 727 -12.12 2.79 60.72
CA GLN A 727 -10.78 3.33 60.93
C GLN A 727 -10.22 2.78 62.26
N ALA A 728 -9.41 1.73 62.18
CA ALA A 728 -8.73 1.09 63.31
C ALA A 728 -7.50 0.31 62.83
N ASP A 729 -6.60 -0.11 63.73
CA ASP A 729 -5.46 -0.94 63.30
C ASP A 729 -5.91 -2.30 62.73
N GLN A 730 -6.93 -2.90 63.35
CA GLN A 730 -7.53 -4.19 62.95
C GLN A 730 -9.02 -4.19 63.28
N ALA A 731 -9.82 -4.85 62.44
CA ALA A 731 -11.21 -5.18 62.71
C ALA A 731 -11.45 -6.69 62.63
N GLU A 732 -12.37 -7.18 63.46
CA GLU A 732 -12.81 -8.59 63.51
C GLU A 732 -14.34 -8.62 63.49
N LEU A 733 -14.91 -9.58 62.78
CA LEU A 733 -16.36 -9.74 62.64
C LEU A 733 -16.76 -11.12 63.15
N TYR A 734 -17.75 -11.12 64.04
CA TYR A 734 -18.28 -12.31 64.68
C TYR A 734 -19.75 -12.51 64.28
N LEU A 735 -20.14 -13.76 64.04
CA LEU A 735 -21.53 -14.19 63.86
C LEU A 735 -21.80 -15.34 64.82
N ASP A 736 -22.85 -15.22 65.64
CA ASP A 736 -23.20 -16.19 66.70
C ASP A 736 -22.01 -16.58 67.62
N GLY A 737 -21.08 -15.65 67.84
CA GLY A 737 -19.90 -15.84 68.68
C GLY A 737 -18.70 -16.50 67.99
N GLU A 738 -18.81 -16.86 66.71
CA GLU A 738 -17.68 -17.35 65.89
C GLU A 738 -17.10 -16.24 65.03
N LYS A 739 -15.77 -16.12 64.99
CA LYS A 739 -15.07 -15.16 64.12
C LYS A 739 -15.20 -15.61 62.67
N ILE A 740 -15.92 -14.84 61.86
CA ILE A 740 -16.19 -15.16 60.45
C ILE A 740 -15.29 -14.40 59.47
N ALA A 741 -14.70 -13.28 59.89
CA ALA A 741 -13.79 -12.49 59.07
C ALA A 741 -12.92 -11.55 59.93
N ASP A 742 -11.78 -11.11 59.41
CA ASP A 742 -10.97 -9.99 59.91
C ASP A 742 -10.32 -9.18 58.77
N GLN A 743 -9.91 -7.95 59.08
CA GLN A 743 -9.17 -7.08 58.17
C GLN A 743 -8.25 -6.10 58.91
N TYR A 744 -7.09 -5.80 58.32
CA TYR A 744 -6.23 -4.66 58.67
C TYR A 744 -6.61 -3.44 57.85
N TYR A 745 -6.64 -2.25 58.46
CA TYR A 745 -7.02 -1.02 57.75
C TYR A 745 -5.94 -0.58 56.76
N ILE A 746 -6.30 -0.51 55.48
CA ILE A 746 -5.43 -0.08 54.38
C ILE A 746 -5.96 1.15 53.63
N GLY A 747 -7.03 1.78 54.13
CA GLY A 747 -7.70 2.91 53.51
C GLY A 747 -8.91 2.56 52.63
N ASP A 748 -9.17 1.26 52.43
CA ASP A 748 -10.33 0.75 51.70
C ASP A 748 -11.42 0.24 52.67
N ALA A 749 -12.68 0.30 52.24
CA ALA A 749 -13.79 -0.30 52.98
C ALA A 749 -13.64 -1.82 53.06
N TRP A 750 -13.99 -2.41 54.21
CA TRP A 750 -13.94 -3.85 54.40
C TRP A 750 -15.17 -4.52 53.81
N GLU A 751 -14.98 -5.37 52.82
CA GLU A 751 -16.05 -6.14 52.19
C GLU A 751 -16.17 -7.55 52.77
N VAL A 752 -17.35 -7.88 53.31
CA VAL A 752 -17.66 -9.20 53.87
C VAL A 752 -18.86 -9.81 53.16
N GLY A 753 -18.64 -10.95 52.48
CA GLY A 753 -19.72 -11.71 51.85
C GLY A 753 -20.65 -12.34 52.89
N LEU A 754 -21.96 -12.10 52.74
CA LEU A 754 -23.02 -12.57 53.63
C LEU A 754 -23.54 -13.98 53.29
N LYS A 755 -22.91 -14.67 52.33
CA LYS A 755 -23.22 -16.07 51.96
C LYS A 755 -22.72 -17.11 52.98
N ARG A 756 -22.32 -16.69 54.18
CA ARG A 756 -21.60 -17.52 55.16
C ARG A 756 -22.50 -18.00 56.29
#